data_AF-A0A971LN79-F1
#
_entry.id   AF-A0A971LN79-F1
#
_cell.length_a   1.000
_cell.length_b   1.000
_cell.length_c   1.000
_cell.angle_alpha   90.00
_cell.angle_beta   90.00
_cell.angle_gamma   90.00
#
_symmetry.space_group_name_H-M   'P 1'
#
loop_
_entity.id
_entity.type
_entity.pdbx_description
1 polymer ?
#
loop_
_entity_poly.entity_id
_entity_poly.type
_entity_poly.pdbx_seq_one_letter_code
_entity_poly.pdbx_strand_id
1 'polypeptide(L)'
;MIEEFSNTIDSLNKVQHYKPHKHICLLAAIRYLAERKFSENRIIYDDAFKRIFSSIFREFSKKDDRDRPYNPFFHLRSLPFWILVPNLGREKELAESTSIGGPSQLHTLVSYARFREEEFISLRQPEIRTKIEQIIVEILREYAYGEIDQEQNPYNKAGNKRNESIFFCDYLSSLISTSIFNENAIAESQAVNPLFRTIHTSHPLVDILDTELRQKTGKHVILTGHAGDGKTTIAVEIIKRLRGFSPFATLDKPLERREEVEAQRLCIIKDFSEREARADMALIDELKAGQRRFMIISNTGTLLDFFKGNATSWQINPVEVESRILTAISQVRGVSELEFAGVEFIVYNLAYIDNLNLAKAIFNRMLEPENWKGCFSCSREGFCPVKYNVELIRSAQEQVTERLFLLYRRMYEYGTRLTIRQLTSHLAYIITSGINAAHVHKKMLQKKTDFLFFNRLFGDDGKSPDISAKEMKAIVELKRQNLGTLFNSGAEMKLWIKPSLHSSIKVFASAKDLFSDLRKVGMTALTVSGIGPTPEQARKQARRLLYFFVSDDTHARQLICDFLNSPNILYWQEWQNKDAVLEKAYRARFSNMVFHVIQEHFTGVRMPEGIGAQDSRLYITLSRKQSEVRQSAQIVITELDWSQSIILELDRTNNAVGAEYTELALKGQGVLEGTNLRLGLPFLDYVTQRHYGEIGNLLNAAYKERLEHFKLQVLKKTAPLNDDMMLVRLRNDNRFKRQKFSISDQEVEVFDA
;
A
#
# COMPACT_ATOMS: atom_id res chain seq x y z
N MET A 1 26.66 -9.27 -15.99
CA MET A 1 27.86 -10.10 -15.74
C MET A 1 28.43 -9.88 -14.32
N ILE A 2 28.99 -8.72 -13.94
CA ILE A 2 29.37 -8.44 -12.52
C ILE A 2 28.15 -8.54 -11.58
N GLU A 3 26.98 -8.09 -12.05
CA GLU A 3 25.71 -8.25 -11.34
C GLU A 3 25.34 -9.73 -11.15
N GLU A 4 25.64 -10.61 -12.11
CA GLU A 4 25.33 -12.04 -12.01
C GLU A 4 26.26 -12.75 -11.02
N PHE A 5 27.55 -12.40 -11.03
CA PHE A 5 28.52 -12.86 -10.02
C PHE A 5 28.15 -12.37 -8.62
N SER A 6 27.78 -11.09 -8.47
CA SER A 6 27.36 -10.50 -7.19
C SER A 6 26.04 -11.10 -6.69
N ASN A 7 25.04 -11.24 -7.56
CA ASN A 7 23.76 -11.86 -7.23
C ASN A 7 23.91 -13.33 -6.79
N THR A 8 24.86 -14.06 -7.38
CA THR A 8 25.13 -15.45 -7.00
C THR A 8 25.77 -15.52 -5.60
N ILE A 9 26.65 -14.56 -5.26
CA ILE A 9 27.25 -14.45 -3.93
C ILE A 9 26.19 -14.06 -2.88
N ASP A 10 25.29 -13.14 -3.22
CA ASP A 10 24.19 -12.72 -2.34
C ASP A 10 23.17 -13.86 -2.12
N SER A 11 22.82 -14.61 -3.16
CA SER A 11 21.80 -15.67 -3.05
C SER A 11 22.16 -16.81 -2.08
N LEU A 12 23.44 -16.98 -1.76
CA LEU A 12 23.92 -17.94 -0.77
C LEU A 12 23.45 -17.65 0.67
N ASN A 13 23.00 -16.43 0.98
CA ASN A 13 22.50 -16.07 2.31
C ASN A 13 20.97 -16.25 2.49
N LYS A 14 20.23 -16.57 1.41
CA LYS A 14 18.76 -16.64 1.39
C LYS A 14 18.17 -18.00 1.81
N VAL A 15 18.98 -18.88 2.41
CA VAL A 15 18.59 -20.24 2.80
C VAL A 15 18.10 -20.24 4.25
N GLN A 16 17.02 -20.98 4.54
CA GLN A 16 16.53 -21.22 5.90
C GLN A 16 17.67 -21.88 6.72
N HIS A 17 18.16 -21.20 7.76
CA HIS A 17 19.37 -21.54 8.54
C HIS A 17 20.72 -21.37 7.81
N TYR A 18 21.06 -20.12 7.49
CA TYR A 18 22.33 -19.75 6.86
C TYR A 18 23.58 -20.11 7.72
N LYS A 19 24.67 -20.52 7.04
CA LYS A 19 26.00 -20.81 7.61
C LYS A 19 27.09 -20.05 6.85
N PRO A 20 28.10 -19.48 7.54
CA PRO A 20 29.03 -18.52 6.95
C PRO A 20 30.15 -19.18 6.12
N HIS A 21 30.33 -20.51 6.25
CA HIS A 21 31.51 -21.22 5.77
C HIS A 21 31.78 -21.06 4.27
N LYS A 22 30.75 -20.97 3.43
CA LYS A 22 30.92 -20.77 1.97
C LYS A 22 31.43 -19.37 1.64
N HIS A 23 30.88 -18.34 2.29
CA HIS A 23 31.33 -16.95 2.13
C HIS A 23 32.74 -16.73 2.70
N ILE A 24 33.05 -17.34 3.85
CA ILE A 24 34.40 -17.35 4.42
C ILE A 24 35.38 -18.01 3.44
N CYS A 25 35.02 -19.15 2.84
CA CYS A 25 35.86 -19.86 1.88
C CYS A 25 36.11 -19.05 0.60
N LEU A 26 35.08 -18.35 0.11
CA LEU A 26 35.18 -17.50 -1.06
C LEU A 26 36.10 -16.29 -0.80
N LEU A 27 35.93 -15.63 0.34
CA LEU A 27 36.80 -14.51 0.74
C LEU A 27 38.25 -14.98 0.92
N ALA A 28 38.45 -16.16 1.53
CA ALA A 28 39.76 -16.76 1.69
C ALA A 28 40.43 -17.05 0.32
N ALA A 29 39.67 -17.53 -0.67
CA ALA A 29 40.17 -17.77 -2.02
C ALA A 29 40.59 -16.47 -2.73
N ILE A 30 39.81 -15.40 -2.61
CA ILE A 30 40.14 -14.09 -3.19
C ILE A 30 41.41 -13.53 -2.55
N ARG A 31 41.53 -13.57 -1.22
CA ARG A 31 42.72 -13.12 -0.49
C ARG A 31 43.95 -14.00 -0.79
N TYR A 32 43.77 -15.30 -0.95
CA TYR A 32 44.83 -16.24 -1.34
C TYR A 32 45.43 -15.91 -2.72
N LEU A 33 44.58 -15.55 -3.69
CA LEU A 33 45.02 -15.09 -4.99
C LEU A 33 45.65 -13.69 -4.92
N ALA A 34 45.15 -12.81 -4.06
CA ALA A 34 45.71 -11.48 -3.83
C ALA A 34 47.14 -11.53 -3.26
N GLU A 35 47.41 -12.41 -2.28
CA GLU A 35 48.77 -12.66 -1.77
C GLU A 35 49.74 -13.12 -2.87
N ARG A 36 49.22 -13.79 -3.92
CA ARG A 36 49.96 -14.24 -5.11
C ARG A 36 49.84 -13.30 -6.32
N LYS A 37 49.35 -12.08 -6.10
CA LYS A 37 49.19 -11.02 -7.11
C LYS A 37 48.32 -11.42 -8.31
N PHE A 38 47.40 -12.39 -8.15
CA PHE A 38 46.58 -12.94 -9.23
C PHE A 38 47.41 -13.33 -10.47
N SER A 39 48.60 -13.92 -10.23
CA SER A 39 49.50 -14.41 -11.27
C SER A 39 48.93 -15.61 -12.01
N GLU A 40 48.26 -16.52 -11.29
CA GLU A 40 47.62 -17.73 -11.83
C GLU A 40 46.24 -17.93 -11.21
N ASN A 41 45.31 -18.50 -11.96
CA ASN A 41 43.98 -18.90 -11.49
C ASN A 41 44.04 -20.27 -10.80
N ARG A 42 44.80 -20.34 -9.70
CA ARG A 42 45.12 -21.60 -9.01
C ARG A 42 45.08 -21.42 -7.50
N ILE A 43 44.11 -22.06 -6.85
CA ILE A 43 43.89 -22.04 -5.41
C ILE A 43 44.16 -23.43 -4.87
N ILE A 44 45.24 -23.58 -4.11
CA ILE A 44 45.63 -24.87 -3.53
C ILE A 44 45.13 -24.91 -2.09
N TYR A 45 44.54 -26.03 -1.68
CA TYR A 45 44.16 -26.27 -0.29
C TYR A 45 45.40 -26.56 0.57
N ASP A 46 46.30 -25.60 0.71
CA ASP A 46 47.56 -25.70 1.46
C ASP A 46 47.46 -25.00 2.83
N ASP A 47 48.55 -24.97 3.60
CA ASP A 47 48.55 -24.32 4.91
C ASP A 47 48.42 -22.79 4.81
N ALA A 48 48.79 -22.19 3.68
CA ALA A 48 48.56 -20.77 3.43
C ALA A 48 47.06 -20.48 3.28
N PHE A 49 46.33 -21.29 2.51
CA PHE A 49 44.88 -21.19 2.39
C PHE A 49 44.17 -21.41 3.74
N LYS A 50 44.55 -22.46 4.47
CA LYS A 50 43.99 -22.75 5.81
C LYS A 50 44.23 -21.60 6.79
N ARG A 51 45.42 -20.98 6.77
CA ARG A 51 45.75 -19.81 7.60
C ARG A 51 44.82 -18.63 7.30
N ILE A 52 44.63 -18.30 6.02
CA ILE A 52 43.74 -17.20 5.60
C ILE A 52 42.29 -17.49 6.01
N PHE A 53 41.81 -18.71 5.73
CA PHE A 53 40.46 -19.14 6.11
C PHE A 53 40.27 -19.05 7.62
N SER A 54 41.17 -19.63 8.41
CA SER A 54 41.06 -19.66 9.88
C SER A 54 41.08 -18.25 10.47
N SER A 55 41.82 -17.32 9.85
CA SER A 55 41.85 -15.92 10.26
C SER A 55 40.49 -15.25 10.08
N ILE A 56 39.88 -15.40 8.89
CA ILE A 56 38.54 -14.87 8.59
C ILE A 56 37.48 -15.58 9.43
N PHE A 57 37.63 -16.89 9.63
CA PHE A 57 36.73 -17.70 10.44
C PHE A 57 36.69 -17.20 11.89
N ARG A 58 37.84 -16.91 12.51
CA ARG A 58 37.88 -16.31 13.86
C ARG A 58 37.21 -14.94 13.93
N GLU A 59 37.19 -14.19 12.84
CA GLU A 59 36.58 -12.85 12.77
C GLU A 59 35.05 -12.90 12.63
N PHE A 60 34.49 -13.94 12.00
CA PHE A 60 33.07 -13.99 11.61
C PHE A 60 32.30 -15.27 12.00
N SER A 61 32.85 -16.14 12.84
CA SER A 61 32.18 -17.37 13.29
C SER A 61 31.38 -17.19 14.58
N LYS A 62 30.35 -18.02 14.77
CA LYS A 62 29.62 -18.16 16.05
C LYS A 62 30.13 -19.38 16.83
N LYS A 63 29.72 -19.47 18.11
CA LYS A 63 30.14 -20.53 19.05
C LYS A 63 29.89 -21.97 18.55
N ASP A 64 28.84 -22.18 17.75
CA ASP A 64 28.48 -23.49 17.19
C ASP A 64 29.12 -23.79 15.84
N ASP A 65 29.84 -22.83 15.25
CA ASP A 65 30.55 -23.04 13.99
C ASP A 65 31.90 -23.71 14.25
N ARG A 66 32.23 -24.70 13.41
CA ARG A 66 33.51 -25.40 13.46
C ARG A 66 34.41 -24.94 12.34
N ASP A 67 35.67 -24.67 12.67
CA ASP A 67 36.72 -24.33 11.70
C ASP A 67 37.10 -25.60 10.92
N ARG A 68 36.43 -25.83 9.79
CA ARG A 68 36.60 -26.99 8.93
C ARG A 68 36.70 -26.53 7.47
N PRO A 69 37.83 -25.94 7.05
CA PRO A 69 37.95 -25.30 5.74
C PRO A 69 37.82 -26.25 4.54
N TYR A 70 38.11 -27.55 4.72
CA TYR A 70 37.99 -28.55 3.64
C TYR A 70 36.56 -28.68 3.12
N ASN A 71 35.56 -28.71 4.01
CA ASN A 71 34.16 -28.87 3.64
C ASN A 71 33.64 -27.77 2.70
N PRO A 72 33.70 -26.47 3.06
CA PRO A 72 33.25 -25.41 2.15
C PRO A 72 34.11 -25.34 0.89
N PHE A 73 35.42 -25.62 0.95
CA PHE A 73 36.29 -25.66 -0.24
C PHE A 73 35.78 -26.65 -1.30
N PHE A 74 35.34 -27.83 -0.87
CA PHE A 74 34.73 -28.83 -1.75
C PHE A 74 33.32 -28.44 -2.20
N HIS A 75 32.47 -28.00 -1.25
CA HIS A 75 31.06 -27.70 -1.54
C HIS A 75 30.83 -26.40 -2.31
N LEU A 76 31.83 -25.53 -2.46
CA LEU A 76 31.76 -24.38 -3.37
C LEU A 76 31.56 -24.80 -4.83
N ARG A 77 31.87 -26.04 -5.21
CA ARG A 77 31.58 -26.58 -6.57
C ARG A 77 30.10 -26.55 -6.96
N SER A 78 29.19 -26.36 -6.00
CA SER A 78 27.78 -26.12 -6.29
C SER A 78 27.54 -24.77 -6.98
N LEU A 79 28.54 -23.89 -6.97
CA LEU A 79 28.49 -22.58 -7.61
C LEU A 79 29.08 -22.67 -9.03
N PRO A 80 28.43 -22.03 -10.01
CA PRO A 80 28.82 -22.13 -11.42
C PRO A 80 30.24 -21.65 -11.69
N PHE A 81 30.77 -20.73 -10.86
CA PHE A 81 32.08 -20.11 -11.05
C PHE A 81 33.23 -20.81 -10.31
N TRP A 82 32.98 -21.87 -9.52
CA TRP A 82 34.03 -22.56 -8.75
C TRP A 82 34.29 -23.96 -9.33
N ILE A 83 35.49 -24.17 -9.85
CA ILE A 83 35.87 -25.41 -10.55
C ILE A 83 36.95 -26.14 -9.74
N LEU A 84 36.66 -27.36 -9.32
CA LEU A 84 37.65 -28.26 -8.71
C LEU A 84 38.38 -29.03 -9.81
N VAL A 85 39.70 -28.97 -9.82
CA VAL A 85 40.54 -29.72 -10.75
C VAL A 85 41.02 -31.00 -10.06
N PRO A 86 40.68 -32.19 -10.61
CA PRO A 86 41.05 -33.47 -10.01
C PRO A 86 42.56 -33.73 -10.10
N ASN A 87 43.08 -34.59 -9.21
CA ASN A 87 44.37 -35.24 -9.44
C ASN A 87 44.27 -36.25 -10.59
N LEU A 88 45.39 -36.49 -11.27
CA LEU A 88 45.46 -37.40 -12.42
C LEU A 88 44.91 -38.80 -12.06
N GLY A 89 43.90 -39.26 -12.81
CA GLY A 89 43.26 -40.57 -12.61
C GLY A 89 42.16 -40.61 -11.54
N ARG A 90 41.78 -39.45 -10.98
CA ARG A 90 40.71 -39.31 -9.96
C ARG A 90 39.49 -38.53 -10.48
N GLU A 91 39.39 -38.31 -11.78
CA GLU A 91 38.34 -37.51 -12.44
C GLU A 91 36.95 -38.09 -12.17
N LYS A 92 36.80 -39.40 -12.36
CA LYS A 92 35.53 -40.12 -12.16
C LYS A 92 35.12 -40.13 -10.69
N GLU A 93 36.08 -40.38 -9.80
CA GLU A 93 35.87 -40.42 -8.35
C GLU A 93 35.46 -39.04 -7.79
N LEU A 94 36.05 -37.96 -8.30
CA LEU A 94 35.67 -36.59 -7.92
C LEU A 94 34.25 -36.22 -8.42
N ALA A 95 33.89 -36.65 -9.63
CA ALA A 95 32.56 -36.42 -10.21
C ALA A 95 31.46 -37.15 -9.43
N GLU A 96 31.72 -38.38 -8.97
CA GLU A 96 30.77 -39.22 -8.23
C GLU A 96 30.68 -38.88 -6.73
N SER A 97 31.75 -38.33 -6.14
CA SER A 97 31.78 -37.97 -4.72
C SER A 97 30.77 -36.86 -4.40
N THR A 98 29.85 -37.08 -3.44
CA THR A 98 28.86 -36.07 -3.01
C THR A 98 29.32 -35.22 -1.81
N SER A 99 30.25 -35.74 -1.01
CA SER A 99 30.85 -35.09 0.16
C SER A 99 32.29 -35.60 0.38
N ILE A 100 33.02 -34.97 1.30
CA ILE A 100 34.37 -35.40 1.70
C ILE A 100 34.45 -35.59 3.22
N GLY A 101 35.04 -36.69 3.66
CA GLY A 101 35.15 -37.05 5.09
C GLY A 101 36.26 -36.32 5.83
N GLY A 102 37.25 -35.75 5.12
CA GLY A 102 38.35 -35.03 5.74
C GLY A 102 39.38 -34.44 4.77
N PRO A 103 40.36 -33.67 5.29
CA PRO A 103 41.41 -33.03 4.49
C PRO A 103 42.22 -34.00 3.61
N SER A 104 42.54 -35.19 4.11
CA SER A 104 43.32 -36.18 3.36
C SER A 104 42.59 -36.63 2.09
N GLN A 105 41.28 -36.87 2.18
CA GLN A 105 40.46 -37.24 1.03
C GLN A 105 40.36 -36.11 0.01
N LEU A 106 40.26 -34.85 0.47
CA LEU A 106 40.29 -33.68 -0.42
C LEU A 106 41.62 -33.60 -1.18
N HIS A 107 42.76 -33.80 -0.50
CA HIS A 107 44.08 -33.81 -1.14
C HIS A 107 44.27 -34.98 -2.12
N THR A 108 43.65 -36.14 -1.87
CA THR A 108 43.70 -37.28 -2.79
C THR A 108 42.91 -37.01 -4.06
N LEU A 109 41.75 -36.34 -3.97
CA LEU A 109 40.85 -36.15 -5.10
C LEU A 109 41.13 -34.87 -5.90
N VAL A 110 41.49 -33.78 -5.23
CA VAL A 110 41.58 -32.43 -5.83
C VAL A 110 43.01 -31.93 -5.84
N SER A 111 43.51 -31.58 -7.02
CA SER A 111 44.82 -30.94 -7.20
C SER A 111 44.78 -29.47 -6.79
N TYR A 112 43.78 -28.72 -7.28
CA TYR A 112 43.54 -27.32 -6.94
C TYR A 112 42.11 -26.91 -7.33
N ALA A 113 41.66 -25.77 -6.83
CA ALA A 113 40.45 -25.11 -7.30
C ALA A 113 40.81 -23.89 -8.16
N ARG A 114 39.91 -23.50 -9.05
CA ARG A 114 40.04 -22.26 -9.84
C ARG A 114 38.68 -21.60 -10.01
N PHE A 115 38.70 -20.29 -10.20
CA PHE A 115 37.52 -19.59 -10.69
C PHE A 115 37.32 -19.91 -12.17
N ARG A 116 36.10 -19.75 -12.68
CA ARG A 116 35.89 -19.65 -14.12
C ARG A 116 36.60 -18.39 -14.65
N GLU A 117 37.03 -18.44 -15.91
CA GLU A 117 37.95 -17.44 -16.47
C GLU A 117 37.40 -16.01 -16.41
N GLU A 118 36.10 -15.82 -16.62
CA GLU A 118 35.44 -14.51 -16.61
C GLU A 118 35.49 -13.84 -15.22
N GLU A 119 35.19 -14.62 -14.18
CA GLU A 119 35.26 -14.17 -12.78
C GLU A 119 36.70 -13.94 -12.34
N PHE A 120 37.64 -14.79 -12.80
CA PHE A 120 39.06 -14.58 -12.53
C PHE A 120 39.56 -13.27 -13.15
N ILE A 121 39.25 -13.00 -14.43
CA ILE A 121 39.60 -11.74 -15.11
C ILE A 121 38.98 -10.55 -14.37
N SER A 122 37.72 -10.66 -13.96
CA SER A 122 37.03 -9.62 -13.20
C SER A 122 37.71 -9.33 -11.85
N LEU A 123 38.13 -10.37 -11.12
CA LEU A 123 38.80 -10.25 -9.83
C LEU A 123 40.24 -9.70 -9.92
N ARG A 124 40.86 -9.68 -11.11
CA ARG A 124 42.14 -8.99 -11.31
C ARG A 124 42.00 -7.47 -11.22
N GLN A 125 40.82 -6.93 -11.53
CA GLN A 125 40.54 -5.50 -11.43
C GLN A 125 40.39 -5.09 -9.95
N PRO A 126 41.25 -4.19 -9.41
CA PRO A 126 41.23 -3.82 -8.00
C PRO A 126 39.88 -3.28 -7.51
N GLU A 127 39.17 -2.52 -8.37
CA GLU A 127 37.88 -1.91 -8.07
C GLU A 127 36.79 -2.97 -7.89
N ILE A 128 36.73 -3.96 -8.80
CA ILE A 128 35.78 -5.07 -8.73
C ILE A 128 36.11 -5.96 -7.54
N ARG A 129 37.39 -6.31 -7.35
CA ARG A 129 37.83 -7.12 -6.21
C ARG A 129 37.42 -6.49 -4.89
N THR A 130 37.67 -5.19 -4.72
CA THR A 130 37.31 -4.46 -3.50
C THR A 130 35.80 -4.48 -3.27
N LYS A 131 35.00 -4.29 -4.33
CA LYS A 131 33.54 -4.34 -4.25
C LYS A 131 33.03 -5.73 -3.85
N ILE A 132 33.57 -6.80 -4.43
CA ILE A 132 33.19 -8.18 -4.10
C ILE A 132 33.61 -8.55 -2.68
N GLU A 133 34.80 -8.17 -2.25
CA GLU A 133 35.25 -8.36 -0.86
C GLU A 133 34.35 -7.63 0.13
N GLN A 134 33.93 -6.39 -0.18
CA GLN A 134 33.00 -5.63 0.66
C GLN A 134 31.64 -6.31 0.80
N ILE A 135 31.05 -6.78 -0.30
CA ILE A 135 29.77 -7.52 -0.27
C ILE A 135 29.89 -8.76 0.62
N ILE A 136 30.95 -9.57 0.44
CA ILE A 136 31.15 -10.78 1.25
C ILE A 136 31.36 -10.43 2.72
N VAL A 137 32.12 -9.38 3.04
CA VAL A 137 32.35 -8.94 4.42
C VAL A 137 31.08 -8.40 5.07
N GLU A 138 30.23 -7.68 4.33
CA GLU A 138 28.94 -7.19 4.84
C GLU A 138 28.01 -8.34 5.23
N ILE A 139 27.88 -9.37 4.37
CA ILE A 139 27.11 -10.59 4.67
C ILE A 139 27.68 -11.31 5.90
N LEU A 140 29.00 -11.46 5.98
CA LEU A 140 29.65 -12.12 7.11
C LEU A 140 29.50 -11.33 8.42
N ARG A 141 29.46 -9.99 8.35
CA ARG A 141 29.22 -9.13 9.52
C ARG A 141 27.78 -9.23 10.00
N GLU A 142 26.81 -9.21 9.09
CA GLU A 142 25.41 -9.42 9.43
C GLU A 142 25.21 -10.78 10.12
N TYR A 143 25.90 -11.82 9.64
CA TYR A 143 25.88 -13.12 10.32
C TYR A 143 26.53 -13.09 11.70
N ALA A 144 27.79 -12.65 11.78
CA ALA A 144 28.59 -12.75 13.00
C ALA A 144 28.08 -11.85 14.13
N TYR A 145 27.54 -10.68 13.76
CA TYR A 145 27.19 -9.62 14.71
C TYR A 145 25.69 -9.28 14.71
N GLY A 146 24.89 -9.80 13.77
CA GLY A 146 23.45 -9.52 13.70
C GLY A 146 22.60 -10.18 14.79
N GLU A 147 23.14 -11.16 15.52
CA GLU A 147 22.49 -11.74 16.71
C GLU A 147 23.07 -11.22 18.05
N ILE A 148 24.17 -10.46 18.03
CA ILE A 148 24.84 -9.99 19.26
C ILE A 148 24.19 -8.72 19.85
N ASP A 149 23.22 -8.11 19.17
CA ASP A 149 22.46 -6.97 19.72
C ASP A 149 21.23 -7.36 20.57
N GLN A 150 20.98 -8.65 20.83
CA GLN A 150 19.88 -9.07 21.73
C GLN A 150 20.31 -9.70 23.05
N GLU A 151 21.53 -10.22 23.22
CA GLU A 151 21.99 -10.72 24.53
C GLU A 151 23.49 -10.47 24.76
N GLN A 152 23.80 -9.69 25.81
CA GLN A 152 25.12 -9.41 26.40
C GLN A 152 25.93 -8.23 25.84
N ASN A 153 25.45 -7.02 26.15
CA ASN A 153 26.31 -5.85 26.33
C ASN A 153 27.07 -5.96 27.68
N PRO A 154 28.42 -6.03 27.73
CA PRO A 154 29.18 -6.11 28.97
C PRO A 154 29.40 -4.74 29.64
N TYR A 155 28.47 -3.80 29.50
CA TYR A 155 28.43 -2.54 30.26
C TYR A 155 27.54 -2.59 31.52
N ASN A 156 27.27 -3.78 32.08
CA ASN A 156 26.67 -3.92 33.40
C ASN A 156 27.61 -4.62 34.38
N LYS A 157 28.79 -4.02 34.62
CA LYS A 157 29.50 -4.10 35.91
C LYS A 157 30.60 -3.03 36.01
N ALA A 158 30.23 -1.77 35.84
CA ALA A 158 30.88 -0.65 36.50
C ALA A 158 29.95 0.55 36.34
N GLY A 159 29.58 1.18 37.46
CA GLY A 159 28.71 2.34 37.46
C GLY A 159 29.26 3.43 36.55
N ASN A 160 28.58 3.68 35.43
CA ASN A 160 28.57 4.97 34.79
C ASN A 160 27.30 5.12 33.95
N LYS A 161 26.38 5.93 34.46
CA LYS A 161 25.22 6.46 33.73
C LYS A 161 25.72 7.16 32.46
N ARG A 162 25.53 6.54 31.30
CA ARG A 162 25.33 7.27 30.03
C ARG A 162 23.95 6.87 29.51
N ASN A 163 23.03 7.83 29.54
CA ASN A 163 21.76 7.75 28.85
C ASN A 163 22.04 7.56 27.35
N GLU A 164 21.94 6.35 26.82
CA GLU A 164 21.78 6.16 25.37
C GLU A 164 20.35 6.57 25.01
N SER A 165 20.21 7.80 24.51
CA SER A 165 18.95 8.31 24.00
C SER A 165 18.60 7.57 22.71
N ILE A 166 17.58 6.71 22.74
CA ILE A 166 16.97 6.16 21.52
C ILE A 166 16.46 7.35 20.70
N PHE A 167 17.03 7.60 19.52
CA PHE A 167 16.55 8.68 18.66
C PHE A 167 15.21 8.30 18.06
N PHE A 168 14.30 9.28 17.99
CA PHE A 168 12.98 9.07 17.40
C PHE A 168 13.04 8.65 15.92
N CYS A 169 14.06 9.10 15.18
CA CYS A 169 14.25 8.66 13.79
C CYS A 169 14.54 7.16 13.68
N ASP A 170 15.27 6.57 14.64
CA ASP A 170 15.55 5.13 14.67
C ASP A 170 14.27 4.34 14.93
N TYR A 171 13.44 4.84 15.85
CA TYR A 171 12.11 4.28 16.09
C TYR A 171 11.23 4.31 14.85
N LEU A 172 11.14 5.45 14.14
CA LEU A 172 10.37 5.52 12.90
C LEU A 172 10.91 4.56 11.83
N SER A 173 12.23 4.45 11.68
CA SER A 173 12.82 3.48 10.74
C SER A 173 12.44 2.05 11.11
N SER A 174 12.32 1.71 12.40
CA SER A 174 11.91 0.37 12.84
C SER A 174 10.45 0.00 12.58
N LEU A 175 9.61 0.98 12.23
CA LEU A 175 8.22 0.76 11.80
C LEU A 175 8.14 0.32 10.32
N ILE A 176 9.22 0.47 9.56
CA ILE A 176 9.24 0.19 8.13
C ILE A 176 9.38 -1.31 7.93
N SER A 177 8.30 -1.93 7.48
CA SER A 177 8.14 -3.39 7.35
C SER A 177 9.14 -4.07 6.41
N THR A 178 9.75 -3.32 5.50
CA THR A 178 10.76 -3.81 4.54
C THR A 178 12.19 -3.48 4.97
N SER A 179 12.38 -2.77 6.08
CA SER A 179 13.70 -2.51 6.63
C SER A 179 14.22 -3.71 7.42
N ILE A 180 15.54 -3.85 7.50
CA ILE A 180 16.21 -4.87 8.31
C ILE A 180 15.87 -4.70 9.81
N PHE A 181 15.41 -3.52 10.22
CA PHE A 181 15.15 -3.11 11.61
C PHE A 181 13.69 -3.26 12.04
N ASN A 182 12.98 -4.30 11.57
CA ASN A 182 11.52 -4.45 11.66
C ASN A 182 10.95 -4.74 13.09
N GLU A 183 11.72 -4.45 14.14
CA GLU A 183 11.43 -4.87 15.51
C GLU A 183 10.12 -4.29 16.05
N ASN A 184 9.70 -3.09 15.62
CA ASN A 184 8.50 -2.40 16.11
C ASN A 184 7.32 -2.38 15.12
N ALA A 185 7.34 -3.19 14.05
CA ALA A 185 6.23 -3.22 13.11
C ALA A 185 5.04 -4.08 13.56
N ILE A 186 5.19 -4.84 14.65
CA ILE A 186 4.13 -5.66 15.23
C ILE A 186 3.59 -4.95 16.49
N ALA A 187 2.31 -5.12 16.79
CA ALA A 187 1.63 -4.39 17.87
C ALA A 187 2.16 -4.76 19.27
N GLU A 188 2.66 -5.99 19.44
CA GLU A 188 3.19 -6.53 20.68
C GLU A 188 4.49 -5.83 21.09
N SER A 189 5.40 -5.59 20.14
CA SER A 189 6.62 -4.84 20.39
C SER A 189 6.34 -3.35 20.58
N GLN A 190 5.33 -2.81 19.90
CA GLN A 190 4.86 -1.44 20.15
C GLN A 190 4.30 -1.23 21.56
N ALA A 191 3.57 -2.22 22.11
CA ALA A 191 2.92 -2.10 23.41
C ALA A 191 3.91 -1.92 24.59
N VAL A 192 5.14 -2.41 24.40
CA VAL A 192 6.23 -2.33 25.38
C VAL A 192 7.23 -1.19 25.09
N ASN A 193 7.17 -0.56 23.91
CA ASN A 193 8.12 0.47 23.52
C ASN A 193 7.76 1.86 24.08
N PRO A 194 8.65 2.54 24.84
CA PRO A 194 8.39 3.86 25.40
C PRO A 194 8.12 4.97 24.36
N LEU A 195 8.58 4.82 23.12
CA LEU A 195 8.36 5.77 22.03
C LEU A 195 7.03 5.56 21.33
N PHE A 196 6.36 4.41 21.50
CA PHE A 196 5.03 4.21 20.91
C PHE A 196 4.01 5.21 21.44
N ARG A 197 4.11 5.61 22.71
CA ARG A 197 3.22 6.61 23.32
C ARG A 197 3.25 7.97 22.61
N THR A 198 4.35 8.30 21.92
CA THR A 198 4.49 9.61 21.27
C THR A 198 3.78 9.67 19.92
N ILE A 199 3.50 8.51 19.30
CA ILE A 199 2.73 8.42 18.05
C ILE A 199 1.35 7.77 18.23
N HIS A 200 1.10 7.15 19.39
CA HIS A 200 -0.14 6.45 19.69
C HIS A 200 -1.35 7.39 19.57
N THR A 201 -2.38 6.90 18.89
CA THR A 201 -3.67 7.57 18.75
C THR A 201 -4.77 6.56 19.03
N SER A 202 -5.72 6.94 19.88
CA SER A 202 -6.89 6.10 20.17
C SER A 202 -7.72 5.87 18.91
N HIS A 203 -8.07 4.61 18.67
CA HIS A 203 -8.94 4.25 17.57
C HIS A 203 -10.41 4.60 17.94
N PRO A 204 -11.23 5.17 17.04
CA PRO A 204 -12.61 5.58 17.36
C PRO A 204 -13.50 4.47 17.94
N LEU A 205 -13.32 3.22 17.49
CA LEU A 205 -14.01 2.07 18.08
C LEU A 205 -13.71 1.84 19.57
N VAL A 206 -12.58 2.30 20.10
CA VAL A 206 -12.23 2.01 21.50
C VAL A 206 -13.28 2.59 22.45
N ASP A 207 -13.78 3.80 22.19
CA ASP A 207 -14.80 4.41 23.03
C ASP A 207 -16.14 3.67 22.96
N ILE A 208 -16.51 3.21 21.76
CA ILE A 208 -17.71 2.40 21.51
C ILE A 208 -17.60 1.06 22.23
N LEU A 209 -16.47 0.37 22.07
CA LEU A 209 -16.22 -0.93 22.67
C LEU A 209 -16.07 -0.85 24.19
N ASP A 210 -15.42 0.17 24.74
CA ASP A 210 -15.32 0.37 26.18
C ASP A 210 -16.70 0.62 26.81
N THR A 211 -17.54 1.42 26.14
CA THR A 211 -18.94 1.64 26.57
C THR A 211 -19.75 0.35 26.50
N GLU A 212 -19.64 -0.38 25.39
CA GLU A 212 -20.37 -1.64 25.18
C GLU A 212 -19.95 -2.70 26.21
N LEU A 213 -18.65 -2.93 26.39
CA LEU A 213 -18.11 -3.97 27.26
C LEU A 213 -18.31 -3.69 28.77
N ARG A 214 -18.52 -2.43 29.17
CA ARG A 214 -18.85 -2.08 30.57
C ARG A 214 -20.30 -2.38 30.94
N GLN A 215 -21.18 -2.63 29.98
CA GLN A 215 -22.56 -3.01 30.27
C GLN A 215 -22.61 -4.42 30.89
N LYS A 216 -23.33 -4.55 32.00
CA LYS A 216 -23.46 -5.82 32.78
C LYS A 216 -24.17 -6.93 32.00
N THR A 217 -24.98 -6.56 31.02
CA THR A 217 -25.72 -7.44 30.11
C THR A 217 -25.51 -6.94 28.70
N GLY A 218 -25.23 -7.82 27.75
CA GLY A 218 -25.02 -7.43 26.36
C GLY A 218 -24.42 -8.57 25.53
N LYS A 219 -24.31 -8.33 24.22
CA LYS A 219 -23.85 -9.31 23.24
C LYS A 219 -22.34 -9.57 23.38
N HIS A 220 -21.86 -10.73 22.95
CA HIS A 220 -20.42 -10.97 22.81
C HIS A 220 -19.86 -10.11 21.67
N VAL A 221 -18.59 -9.71 21.75
CA VAL A 221 -17.97 -8.86 20.73
C VAL A 221 -16.97 -9.67 19.93
N ILE A 222 -17.04 -9.57 18.60
CA ILE A 222 -16.04 -10.13 17.69
C ILE A 222 -15.37 -8.97 16.96
N LEU A 223 -14.06 -8.85 17.10
CA LEU A 223 -13.23 -7.91 16.35
C LEU A 223 -12.43 -8.68 15.30
N THR A 224 -12.77 -8.47 14.03
CA THR A 224 -12.15 -9.13 12.88
C THR A 224 -11.57 -8.15 11.87
N GLY A 225 -10.77 -8.65 10.93
CA GLY A 225 -10.08 -7.85 9.92
C GLY A 225 -8.79 -8.52 9.44
N HIS A 226 -8.05 -7.85 8.56
CA HIS A 226 -6.79 -8.34 8.01
C HIS A 226 -5.62 -8.12 8.98
N ALA A 227 -4.49 -8.77 8.69
CA ALA A 227 -3.25 -8.59 9.45
C ALA A 227 -2.72 -7.16 9.28
N GLY A 228 -2.61 -6.43 10.39
CA GLY A 228 -2.13 -5.05 10.41
C GLY A 228 -3.21 -3.97 10.53
N ASP A 229 -4.50 -4.34 10.61
CA ASP A 229 -5.61 -3.38 10.81
C ASP A 229 -5.69 -2.77 12.22
N GLY A 230 -4.80 -3.17 13.14
CA GLY A 230 -4.75 -2.59 14.50
C GLY A 230 -5.62 -3.30 15.54
N LYS A 231 -6.12 -4.52 15.24
CA LYS A 231 -6.91 -5.35 16.18
C LYS A 231 -6.27 -5.49 17.57
N THR A 232 -4.99 -5.87 17.61
CA THR A 232 -4.24 -6.03 18.87
C THR A 232 -4.05 -4.70 19.59
N THR A 233 -3.81 -3.60 18.86
CA THR A 233 -3.65 -2.25 19.44
C THR A 233 -4.93 -1.78 20.14
N ILE A 234 -6.10 -2.04 19.53
CA ILE A 234 -7.41 -1.78 20.14
C ILE A 234 -7.59 -2.60 21.42
N ALA A 235 -7.23 -3.88 21.39
CA ALA A 235 -7.29 -4.79 22.55
C ALA A 235 -6.47 -4.26 23.74
N VAL A 236 -5.22 -3.86 23.45
CA VAL A 236 -4.28 -3.29 24.43
C VAL A 236 -4.89 -2.05 25.09
N GLU A 237 -5.48 -1.14 24.30
CA GLU A 237 -6.07 0.08 24.83
C GLU A 237 -7.30 -0.19 25.70
N ILE A 238 -8.19 -1.11 25.27
CA ILE A 238 -9.35 -1.53 26.06
C ILE A 238 -8.91 -2.14 27.39
N ILE A 239 -7.92 -3.04 27.38
CA ILE A 239 -7.41 -3.66 28.62
C ILE A 239 -6.85 -2.60 29.57
N LYS A 240 -6.09 -1.63 29.05
CA LYS A 240 -5.60 -0.51 29.87
C LYS A 240 -6.74 0.26 30.51
N ARG A 241 -7.77 0.64 29.74
CA ARG A 241 -8.94 1.38 30.25
C ARG A 241 -9.77 0.58 31.26
N LEU A 242 -9.92 -0.73 31.06
CA LEU A 242 -10.65 -1.60 31.99
C LEU A 242 -9.89 -1.83 33.30
N ARG A 243 -8.55 -1.86 33.25
CA ARG A 243 -7.66 -1.94 34.43
C ARG A 243 -7.37 -0.58 35.09
N GLY A 244 -7.87 0.52 34.54
CA GLY A 244 -7.66 1.88 35.07
C GLY A 244 -6.29 2.49 34.73
N PHE A 245 -5.55 1.92 33.79
CA PHE A 245 -4.30 2.50 33.27
C PHE A 245 -4.56 3.60 32.25
N SER A 246 -3.61 4.54 32.14
CA SER A 246 -3.63 5.53 31.06
C SER A 246 -3.48 4.83 29.69
N PRO A 247 -4.22 5.25 28.65
CA PRO A 247 -4.05 4.73 27.28
C PRO A 247 -2.60 4.81 26.77
N PHE A 248 -1.87 5.84 27.23
CA PHE A 248 -0.48 6.13 26.84
C PHE A 248 0.57 5.44 27.71
N ALA A 249 0.16 4.68 28.74
CA ALA A 249 1.10 3.91 29.55
C ALA A 249 1.70 2.76 28.74
N THR A 250 2.98 2.46 28.93
CA THR A 250 3.59 1.22 28.42
C THR A 250 3.11 0.04 29.25
N LEU A 251 2.93 -1.12 28.62
CA LEU A 251 2.71 -2.36 29.36
C LEU A 251 4.05 -2.97 29.76
N ASP A 252 4.11 -3.58 30.94
CA ASP A 252 5.32 -4.29 31.40
C ASP A 252 5.56 -5.59 30.64
N LYS A 253 4.49 -6.19 30.12
CA LYS A 253 4.51 -7.44 29.32
C LYS A 253 3.53 -7.35 28.15
N PRO A 254 3.78 -8.08 27.05
CA PRO A 254 2.80 -8.26 25.98
C PRO A 254 1.52 -8.92 26.50
N LEU A 255 0.40 -8.71 25.80
CA LEU A 255 -0.87 -9.38 26.12
C LEU A 255 -0.75 -10.90 25.96
N GLU A 256 -1.32 -11.62 26.93
CA GLU A 256 -1.51 -13.06 26.85
C GLU A 256 -2.65 -13.42 25.89
N ARG A 257 -2.79 -14.72 25.56
CA ARG A 257 -3.86 -15.20 24.66
C ARG A 257 -5.25 -15.00 25.25
N ARG A 258 -5.37 -15.19 26.57
CA ARG A 258 -6.63 -15.07 27.32
C ARG A 258 -6.37 -14.10 28.47
N GLU A 259 -6.98 -12.94 28.39
CA GLU A 259 -6.88 -11.89 29.41
C GLU A 259 -8.20 -11.78 30.14
N GLU A 260 -8.20 -12.11 31.42
CA GLU A 260 -9.40 -12.02 32.26
C GLU A 260 -9.42 -10.69 33.01
N VAL A 261 -10.60 -10.06 33.01
CA VAL A 261 -10.88 -8.86 33.79
C VAL A 261 -12.04 -9.17 34.73
N GLU A 262 -11.70 -9.71 35.90
CA GLU A 262 -12.67 -10.24 36.87
C GLU A 262 -13.71 -9.19 37.30
N ALA A 263 -13.28 -7.93 37.47
CA ALA A 263 -14.13 -6.82 37.92
C ALA A 263 -15.34 -6.57 36.98
N GLN A 264 -15.23 -6.92 35.69
CA GLN A 264 -16.29 -6.75 34.70
C GLN A 264 -16.84 -8.09 34.17
N ARG A 265 -16.40 -9.24 34.73
CA ARG A 265 -16.72 -10.58 34.19
C ARG A 265 -16.47 -10.67 32.69
N LEU A 266 -15.36 -10.09 32.24
CA LEU A 266 -14.98 -10.01 30.83
C LEU A 266 -13.76 -10.90 30.56
N CYS A 267 -13.81 -11.65 29.46
CA CYS A 267 -12.69 -12.40 28.93
C CYS A 267 -12.34 -11.88 27.52
N ILE A 268 -11.08 -11.49 27.32
CA ILE A 268 -10.57 -11.10 26.00
C ILE A 268 -9.71 -12.24 25.47
N ILE A 269 -10.09 -12.76 24.31
CA ILE A 269 -9.40 -13.88 23.65
C ILE A 269 -8.75 -13.36 22.37
N LYS A 270 -7.45 -13.60 22.26
CA LYS A 270 -6.61 -13.19 21.14
C LYS A 270 -6.11 -14.42 20.39
N ASP A 271 -6.19 -14.34 19.07
CA ASP A 271 -5.52 -15.20 18.11
C ASP A 271 -5.92 -16.68 18.15
N PHE A 272 -6.93 -17.02 17.35
CA PHE A 272 -7.39 -18.40 17.14
C PHE A 272 -6.47 -19.23 16.20
N SER A 273 -5.27 -18.77 15.83
CA SER A 273 -4.46 -19.47 14.82
C SER A 273 -3.76 -20.72 15.37
N GLU A 274 -3.50 -20.79 16.68
CA GLU A 274 -2.87 -21.94 17.35
C GLU A 274 -3.87 -22.60 18.33
N ARG A 275 -4.80 -23.40 17.78
CA ARG A 275 -5.91 -24.02 18.54
C ARG A 275 -5.72 -25.51 18.78
N GLU A 276 -6.15 -25.97 19.96
CA GLU A 276 -6.38 -27.39 20.27
C GLU A 276 -7.89 -27.66 20.32
N ALA A 277 -8.37 -28.73 19.67
CA ALA A 277 -9.81 -29.02 19.55
C ALA A 277 -10.56 -29.15 20.89
N ARG A 278 -9.86 -29.52 21.98
CA ARG A 278 -10.46 -29.60 23.33
C ARG A 278 -10.72 -28.23 23.94
N ALA A 279 -9.89 -27.23 23.64
CA ALA A 279 -10.07 -25.86 24.14
C ALA A 279 -11.25 -25.15 23.47
N ASP A 280 -11.53 -25.47 22.21
CA ASP A 280 -12.66 -24.89 21.45
C ASP A 280 -14.02 -25.30 22.04
N MET A 281 -14.20 -26.57 22.42
CA MET A 281 -15.47 -27.01 23.04
C MET A 281 -15.72 -26.34 24.40
N ALA A 282 -14.69 -26.26 25.24
CA ALA A 282 -14.80 -25.57 26.53
C ALA A 282 -15.18 -24.09 26.35
N LEU A 283 -14.59 -23.41 25.36
CA LEU A 283 -14.92 -22.03 25.05
C LEU A 283 -16.38 -21.87 24.57
N ILE A 284 -16.88 -22.79 23.75
CA ILE A 284 -18.27 -22.75 23.28
C ILE A 284 -19.25 -22.96 24.44
N ASP A 285 -18.94 -23.87 25.35
CA ASP A 285 -19.75 -24.08 26.55
C ASP A 285 -19.73 -22.84 27.46
N GLU A 286 -18.58 -22.18 27.63
CA GLU A 286 -18.48 -20.90 28.34
C GLU A 286 -19.31 -19.79 27.67
N LEU A 287 -19.28 -19.70 26.34
CA LEU A 287 -20.08 -18.74 25.56
C LEU A 287 -21.59 -18.97 25.75
N LYS A 288 -22.04 -20.24 25.72
CA LYS A 288 -23.45 -20.60 25.92
C LYS A 288 -23.90 -20.40 27.37
N ALA A 289 -23.02 -20.60 28.34
CA ALA A 289 -23.35 -20.46 29.75
C ALA A 289 -23.70 -18.99 30.13
N GLY A 290 -23.22 -18.01 29.37
CA GLY A 290 -23.57 -16.59 29.56
C GLY A 290 -23.11 -15.98 30.89
N GLN A 291 -22.20 -16.64 31.61
CA GLN A 291 -21.71 -16.19 32.93
C GLN A 291 -20.73 -15.01 32.82
N ARG A 292 -20.11 -14.83 31.65
CA ARG A 292 -19.07 -13.84 31.34
C ARG A 292 -19.26 -13.33 29.91
N ARG A 293 -18.88 -12.07 29.66
CA ARG A 293 -18.82 -11.52 28.30
C ARG A 293 -17.48 -11.86 27.66
N PHE A 294 -17.48 -12.01 26.33
CA PHE A 294 -16.29 -12.33 25.57
C PHE A 294 -16.05 -11.26 24.51
N MET A 295 -14.80 -10.81 24.42
CA MET A 295 -14.29 -10.08 23.27
C MET A 295 -13.29 -10.96 22.54
N ILE A 296 -13.63 -11.34 21.32
CA ILE A 296 -12.86 -12.28 20.51
C ILE A 296 -12.14 -11.49 19.43
N ILE A 297 -10.83 -11.68 19.32
CA ILE A 297 -9.98 -10.96 18.37
C ILE A 297 -9.28 -11.95 17.46
N SER A 298 -9.68 -11.96 16.19
CA SER A 298 -9.16 -12.94 15.23
C SER A 298 -9.07 -12.37 13.82
N ASN A 299 -8.27 -13.02 12.96
CA ASN A 299 -8.30 -12.74 11.53
C ASN A 299 -9.56 -13.35 10.90
N THR A 300 -10.04 -12.76 9.81
CA THR A 300 -11.26 -13.20 9.12
C THR A 300 -11.29 -14.69 8.79
N GLY A 301 -10.20 -15.24 8.23
CA GLY A 301 -10.12 -16.66 7.88
C GLY A 301 -10.16 -17.57 9.12
N THR A 302 -9.34 -17.26 10.11
CA THR A 302 -9.25 -18.05 11.35
C THR A 302 -10.56 -18.03 12.15
N LEU A 303 -11.29 -16.92 12.12
CA LEU A 303 -12.64 -16.82 12.70
C LEU A 303 -13.63 -17.75 11.99
N LEU A 304 -13.62 -17.75 10.65
CA LEU A 304 -14.47 -18.64 9.86
C LEU A 304 -14.16 -20.12 10.15
N ASP A 305 -12.88 -20.47 10.22
CA ASP A 305 -12.43 -21.82 10.55
C ASP A 305 -12.90 -22.27 11.94
N PHE A 306 -12.94 -21.35 12.92
CA PHE A 306 -13.45 -21.65 14.27
C PHE A 306 -14.92 -22.04 14.27
N PHE A 307 -15.78 -21.25 13.64
CA PHE A 307 -17.21 -21.55 13.65
C PHE A 307 -17.54 -22.75 12.75
N LYS A 308 -16.89 -22.89 11.58
CA LYS A 308 -17.11 -24.05 10.69
C LYS A 308 -16.63 -25.36 11.33
N GLY A 309 -15.46 -25.35 11.95
CA GLY A 309 -14.89 -26.53 12.63
C GLY A 309 -15.72 -27.01 13.82
N ASN A 310 -16.53 -26.13 14.41
CA ASN A 310 -17.35 -26.42 15.58
C ASN A 310 -18.87 -26.39 15.30
N ALA A 311 -19.29 -26.46 14.03
CA ALA A 311 -20.70 -26.34 13.63
C ALA A 311 -21.63 -27.36 14.33
N THR A 312 -21.14 -28.58 14.57
CA THR A 312 -21.88 -29.62 15.33
C THR A 312 -22.14 -29.19 16.76
N SER A 313 -21.17 -28.57 17.44
CA SER A 313 -21.32 -28.03 18.79
C SER A 313 -22.31 -26.86 18.82
N TRP A 314 -22.38 -26.07 17.74
CA TRP A 314 -23.37 -25.00 17.57
C TRP A 314 -24.77 -25.50 17.15
N GLN A 315 -24.94 -26.80 16.87
CA GLN A 315 -26.19 -27.39 16.39
C GLN A 315 -26.72 -26.77 15.08
N ILE A 316 -25.83 -26.28 14.21
CA ILE A 316 -26.19 -25.63 12.94
C ILE A 316 -25.41 -26.30 11.80
N ASN A 317 -25.97 -26.31 10.60
CA ASN A 317 -25.30 -26.84 9.41
C ASN A 317 -24.04 -26.00 9.08
N PRO A 318 -22.85 -26.62 8.85
CA PRO A 318 -21.62 -25.91 8.46
C PRO A 318 -21.79 -24.90 7.31
N VAL A 319 -22.62 -25.20 6.31
CA VAL A 319 -22.88 -24.31 5.16
C VAL A 319 -23.63 -23.06 5.59
N GLU A 320 -24.60 -23.22 6.50
CA GLU A 320 -25.37 -22.10 7.04
C GLU A 320 -24.50 -21.22 7.95
N VAL A 321 -23.64 -21.83 8.77
CA VAL A 321 -22.65 -21.12 9.60
C VAL A 321 -21.75 -20.24 8.73
N GLU A 322 -21.20 -20.81 7.67
CA GLU A 322 -20.36 -20.07 6.72
C GLU A 322 -21.11 -18.90 6.09
N SER A 323 -22.32 -19.14 5.57
CA SER A 323 -23.13 -18.10 4.95
C SER A 323 -23.42 -16.95 5.93
N ARG A 324 -23.88 -17.24 7.15
CA ARG A 324 -24.16 -16.22 8.17
C ARG A 324 -22.94 -15.38 8.51
N ILE A 325 -21.77 -16.01 8.68
CA ILE A 325 -20.52 -15.30 9.00
C ILE A 325 -20.04 -14.45 7.83
N LEU A 326 -20.04 -14.98 6.62
CA LEU A 326 -19.65 -14.23 5.44
C LEU A 326 -20.58 -13.03 5.23
N THR A 327 -21.89 -13.19 5.45
CA THR A 327 -22.85 -12.09 5.42
C THR A 327 -22.59 -11.05 6.50
N ALA A 328 -22.23 -11.45 7.73
CA ALA A 328 -21.92 -10.53 8.81
C ALA A 328 -20.61 -9.75 8.58
N ILE A 329 -19.56 -10.44 8.12
CA ILE A 329 -18.23 -9.85 7.89
C ILE A 329 -18.19 -8.96 6.64
N SER A 330 -19.02 -9.24 5.63
CA SER A 330 -19.11 -8.46 4.38
C SER A 330 -19.99 -7.22 4.47
N GLN A 331 -20.58 -6.92 5.64
CA GLN A 331 -21.38 -5.72 5.81
C GLN A 331 -20.55 -4.46 5.57
N VAL A 332 -20.98 -3.64 4.61
CA VAL A 332 -20.27 -2.41 4.19
C VAL A 332 -20.12 -1.41 5.34
N ARG A 333 -21.05 -1.43 6.31
CA ARG A 333 -20.98 -0.59 7.51
C ARG A 333 -19.82 -0.97 8.44
N GLY A 334 -19.25 -2.17 8.30
CA GLY A 334 -18.20 -2.68 9.19
C GLY A 334 -18.71 -3.16 10.56
N VAL A 335 -20.03 -3.20 10.76
CA VAL A 335 -20.69 -3.77 11.95
C VAL A 335 -21.90 -4.61 11.54
N SER A 336 -22.08 -5.74 12.22
CA SER A 336 -23.21 -6.64 12.01
C SER A 336 -23.55 -7.38 13.30
N GLU A 337 -24.81 -7.76 13.46
CA GLU A 337 -25.23 -8.66 14.52
C GLU A 337 -25.27 -10.09 13.99
N LEU A 338 -24.88 -11.04 14.82
CA LEU A 338 -24.80 -12.45 14.48
C LEU A 338 -25.33 -13.27 15.64
N GLU A 339 -26.16 -14.27 15.35
CA GLU A 339 -26.74 -15.15 16.36
C GLU A 339 -26.46 -16.62 16.02
N PHE A 340 -25.98 -17.36 17.00
CA PHE A 340 -25.78 -18.80 16.94
C PHE A 340 -26.31 -19.48 18.19
N ALA A 341 -27.33 -20.33 18.03
CA ALA A 341 -27.90 -21.15 19.10
C ALA A 341 -28.24 -20.35 20.38
N GLY A 342 -28.87 -19.18 20.22
CA GLY A 342 -29.22 -18.27 21.33
C GLY A 342 -28.07 -17.44 21.89
N VAL A 343 -26.85 -17.57 21.34
CA VAL A 343 -25.70 -16.72 21.68
C VAL A 343 -25.62 -15.57 20.67
N GLU A 344 -25.73 -14.35 21.18
CA GLU A 344 -25.70 -13.13 20.38
C GLU A 344 -24.29 -12.52 20.32
N PHE A 345 -23.86 -12.13 19.13
CA PHE A 345 -22.59 -11.49 18.83
C PHE A 345 -22.79 -10.16 18.09
N ILE A 346 -21.92 -9.20 18.35
CA ILE A 346 -21.71 -8.01 17.52
C ILE A 346 -20.34 -8.16 16.85
N VAL A 347 -20.34 -8.19 15.53
CA VAL A 347 -19.13 -8.36 14.70
C VAL A 347 -18.70 -6.99 14.17
N TYR A 348 -17.51 -6.55 14.56
CA TYR A 348 -16.83 -5.39 14.00
C TYR A 348 -15.73 -5.84 13.04
N ASN A 349 -15.82 -5.45 11.78
CA ASN A 349 -14.79 -5.75 10.78
C ASN A 349 -13.97 -4.49 10.44
N LEU A 350 -12.74 -4.44 10.96
CA LEU A 350 -11.81 -3.32 10.74
C LEU A 350 -11.44 -3.13 9.26
N ALA A 351 -11.58 -4.15 8.42
CA ALA A 351 -11.28 -4.04 6.98
C ALA A 351 -12.22 -3.09 6.22
N TYR A 352 -13.38 -2.76 6.82
CA TYR A 352 -14.35 -1.80 6.28
C TYR A 352 -14.36 -0.48 7.05
N ILE A 353 -13.45 -0.30 8.01
CA ILE A 353 -13.32 0.95 8.77
C ILE A 353 -12.24 1.82 8.13
N ASP A 354 -12.59 3.08 7.94
CA ASP A 354 -11.69 4.07 7.38
C ASP A 354 -10.62 4.48 8.39
N ASN A 355 -9.40 4.01 8.14
CA ASN A 355 -8.22 4.26 8.96
C ASN A 355 -7.48 5.58 8.60
N LEU A 356 -7.94 6.35 7.61
CA LEU A 356 -7.21 7.52 7.13
C LEU A 356 -7.16 8.65 8.16
N ASN A 357 -8.25 8.89 8.88
CA ASN A 357 -8.27 9.90 9.95
C ASN A 357 -7.33 9.52 11.11
N LEU A 358 -7.30 8.23 11.45
CA LEU A 358 -6.37 7.69 12.46
C LEU A 358 -4.92 7.87 12.00
N ALA A 359 -4.61 7.49 10.76
CA ALA A 359 -3.29 7.67 10.17
C ALA A 359 -2.88 9.15 10.08
N LYS A 360 -3.83 10.07 9.82
CA LYS A 360 -3.59 11.52 9.81
C LYS A 360 -3.20 12.03 11.19
N ALA A 361 -3.89 11.59 12.23
CA ALA A 361 -3.54 11.92 13.61
C ALA A 361 -2.16 11.35 14.00
N ILE A 362 -1.85 10.11 13.61
CA ILE A 362 -0.52 9.50 13.82
C ILE A 362 0.56 10.32 13.09
N PHE A 363 0.34 10.72 11.84
CA PHE A 363 1.29 11.52 11.07
C PHE A 363 1.59 12.88 11.72
N ASN A 364 0.55 13.56 12.21
CA ASN A 364 0.73 14.82 12.95
C ASN A 364 1.57 14.61 14.21
N ARG A 365 1.33 13.53 14.96
CA ARG A 365 2.14 13.16 16.12
C ARG A 365 3.60 12.85 15.75
N MET A 366 3.84 12.14 14.64
CA MET A 366 5.20 11.88 14.14
C MET A 366 5.98 13.17 13.85
N LEU A 367 5.31 14.28 13.54
CA LEU A 367 5.94 15.56 13.21
C LEU A 367 6.06 16.52 14.41
N GLU A 368 5.58 16.13 15.60
CA GLU A 368 5.64 16.98 16.79
C GLU A 368 7.08 17.39 17.14
N PRO A 369 7.35 18.67 17.45
CA PRO A 369 8.71 19.18 17.65
C PRO A 369 9.48 18.45 18.76
N GLU A 370 8.75 18.02 19.80
CA GLU A 370 9.28 17.30 20.96
C GLU A 370 10.00 16.00 20.57
N ASN A 371 9.45 15.28 19.58
CA ASN A 371 10.01 14.03 19.10
C ASN A 371 11.37 14.21 18.40
N TRP A 372 11.63 15.41 17.87
CA TRP A 372 12.83 15.69 17.06
C TRP A 372 13.92 16.47 17.81
N LYS A 373 13.72 16.81 19.09
CA LYS A 373 14.70 17.57 19.90
C LYS A 373 16.11 16.97 19.84
N GLY A 374 16.23 15.66 19.99
CA GLY A 374 17.53 14.97 19.92
C GLY A 374 18.20 15.07 18.54
N CYS A 375 17.42 15.07 17.45
CA CYS A 375 17.93 15.21 16.09
C CYS A 375 18.34 16.65 15.75
N PHE A 376 17.65 17.66 16.31
CA PHE A 376 18.02 19.08 16.15
C PHE A 376 19.29 19.45 16.92
N SER A 377 19.64 18.72 17.98
CA SER A 377 20.93 18.91 18.68
C SER A 377 22.06 18.03 18.12
N CYS A 378 21.88 17.39 16.97
CA CYS A 378 22.84 16.42 16.43
C CYS A 378 24.03 17.08 15.72
N SER A 379 25.23 16.49 15.83
CA SER A 379 26.45 16.97 15.16
C SER A 379 26.39 16.96 13.62
N ARG A 380 25.43 16.25 13.02
CA ARG A 380 25.21 16.15 11.57
C ARG A 380 23.95 16.87 11.08
N GLU A 381 23.35 17.70 11.92
CA GLU A 381 22.10 18.43 11.64
C GLU A 381 22.13 19.14 10.27
N GLY A 382 23.22 19.84 9.96
CA GLY A 382 23.39 20.58 8.72
C GLY A 382 23.41 19.73 7.44
N PHE A 383 23.58 18.40 7.54
CA PHE A 383 23.61 17.48 6.40
C PHE A 383 22.51 16.42 6.43
N CYS A 384 21.69 16.38 7.48
CA CYS A 384 20.70 15.33 7.70
C CYS A 384 19.51 15.44 6.71
N PRO A 385 19.30 14.47 5.82
CA PRO A 385 18.12 14.43 4.93
C PRO A 385 16.80 14.25 5.69
N VAL A 386 16.79 13.49 6.79
CA VAL A 386 15.57 13.28 7.60
C VAL A 386 15.11 14.61 8.22
N LYS A 387 16.05 15.37 8.81
CA LYS A 387 15.75 16.70 9.33
C LYS A 387 15.21 17.62 8.22
N TYR A 388 15.85 17.62 7.06
CA TYR A 388 15.42 18.44 5.93
C TYR A 388 13.99 18.12 5.49
N ASN A 389 13.60 16.84 5.45
CA ASN A 389 12.22 16.43 5.19
C ASN A 389 11.26 16.94 6.27
N VAL A 390 11.60 16.78 7.55
CA VAL A 390 10.77 17.23 8.67
C VAL A 390 10.56 18.76 8.61
N GLU A 391 11.61 19.54 8.36
CA GLU A 391 11.51 21.00 8.21
C GLU A 391 10.67 21.39 6.99
N LEU A 392 10.88 20.73 5.85
CA LEU A 392 10.15 20.99 4.62
C LEU A 392 8.67 20.63 4.72
N ILE A 393 8.32 19.55 5.42
CA ILE A 393 6.92 19.21 5.71
C ILE A 393 6.32 20.23 6.67
N ARG A 394 7.03 20.56 7.75
CA ARG A 394 6.54 21.48 8.79
C ARG A 394 6.34 22.92 8.29
N SER A 395 7.10 23.36 7.30
CA SER A 395 6.95 24.71 6.72
C SER A 395 5.60 24.94 6.03
N ALA A 396 4.91 23.88 5.61
CA ALA A 396 3.58 23.91 5.02
C ALA A 396 2.72 22.73 5.55
N GLN A 397 2.79 22.45 6.86
CA GLN A 397 2.28 21.20 7.45
C GLN A 397 0.81 20.91 7.13
N GLU A 398 -0.06 21.93 7.25
CA GLU A 398 -1.49 21.78 6.99
C GLU A 398 -1.74 21.33 5.55
N GLN A 399 -1.18 22.06 4.58
CA GLN A 399 -1.31 21.74 3.17
C GLN A 399 -0.65 20.40 2.81
N VAL A 400 0.57 20.12 3.28
CA VAL A 400 1.26 18.85 2.98
C VAL A 400 0.46 17.67 3.52
N THR A 401 -0.08 17.79 4.73
CA THR A 401 -0.92 16.75 5.34
C THR A 401 -2.23 16.60 4.57
N GLU A 402 -2.92 17.69 4.25
CA GLU A 402 -4.16 17.64 3.46
C GLU A 402 -3.94 16.95 2.11
N ARG A 403 -2.90 17.34 1.36
CA ARG A 403 -2.56 16.77 0.05
C ARG A 403 -2.14 15.30 0.16
N LEU A 404 -1.35 14.94 1.17
CA LEU A 404 -0.95 13.55 1.38
C LEU A 404 -2.17 12.65 1.65
N PHE A 405 -3.07 13.09 2.53
CA PHE A 405 -4.28 12.32 2.86
C PHE A 405 -5.35 12.37 1.77
N LEU A 406 -5.36 13.39 0.93
CA LEU A 406 -6.20 13.42 -0.28
C LEU A 406 -5.75 12.36 -1.30
N LEU A 407 -4.44 12.15 -1.44
CA LEU A 407 -3.89 11.08 -2.27
C LEU A 407 -4.22 9.69 -1.72
N TYR A 408 -4.07 9.45 -0.41
CA TYR A 408 -4.51 8.18 0.20
C TYR A 408 -6.03 8.00 0.10
N ARG A 409 -6.81 9.08 0.23
CA ARG A 409 -8.26 9.05 0.04
C ARG A 409 -8.61 8.62 -1.39
N ARG A 410 -7.96 9.21 -2.40
CA ARG A 410 -8.12 8.78 -3.79
C ARG A 410 -7.85 7.29 -3.94
N MET A 411 -6.75 6.79 -3.38
CA MET A 411 -6.44 5.35 -3.42
C MET A 411 -7.56 4.50 -2.78
N TYR A 412 -8.05 4.92 -1.62
CA TYR A 412 -9.11 4.25 -0.88
C TYR A 412 -10.40 4.15 -1.70
N GLU A 413 -10.88 5.28 -2.24
CA GLU A 413 -12.12 5.32 -3.03
C GLU A 413 -12.01 4.52 -4.34
N TYR A 414 -10.80 4.43 -4.92
CA TYR A 414 -10.52 3.60 -6.09
C TYR A 414 -10.27 2.12 -5.76
N GLY A 415 -10.61 1.68 -4.54
CA GLY A 415 -10.60 0.28 -4.13
C GLY A 415 -9.31 -0.21 -3.49
N THR A 416 -8.31 0.65 -3.30
CA THR A 416 -7.07 0.29 -2.61
C THR A 416 -7.15 0.61 -1.13
N ARG A 417 -7.43 -0.42 -0.32
CA ARG A 417 -7.41 -0.30 1.14
C ARG A 417 -6.05 -0.68 1.73
N LEU A 418 -5.49 0.23 2.50
CA LEU A 418 -4.26 0.04 3.26
C LEU A 418 -4.61 -0.15 4.73
N THR A 419 -3.98 -1.15 5.36
CA THR A 419 -4.09 -1.36 6.81
C THR A 419 -3.39 -0.23 7.56
N ILE A 420 -3.74 0.01 8.83
CA ILE A 420 -3.08 1.07 9.62
C ILE A 420 -1.56 0.84 9.70
N ARG A 421 -1.11 -0.42 9.83
CA ARG A 421 0.33 -0.76 9.78
C ARG A 421 1.00 -0.36 8.46
N GLN A 422 0.34 -0.60 7.32
CA GLN A 422 0.86 -0.22 6.01
C GLN A 422 0.94 1.31 5.85
N LEU A 423 -0.07 2.04 6.34
CA LEU A 423 -0.07 3.50 6.35
C LEU A 423 1.07 4.02 7.24
N THR A 424 1.15 3.59 8.50
CA THR A 424 2.20 3.99 9.45
C THR A 424 3.61 3.69 8.91
N SER A 425 3.82 2.52 8.34
CA SER A 425 5.09 2.12 7.70
C SER A 425 5.44 3.05 6.53
N HIS A 426 4.48 3.36 5.66
CA HIS A 426 4.71 4.27 4.53
C HIS A 426 4.95 5.72 4.97
N LEU A 427 4.21 6.22 5.96
CA LEU A 427 4.41 7.55 6.55
C LEU A 427 5.79 7.69 7.19
N ALA A 428 6.23 6.67 7.95
CA ALA A 428 7.57 6.62 8.51
C ALA A 428 8.65 6.61 7.42
N TYR A 429 8.44 5.88 6.32
CA TYR A 429 9.31 5.88 5.16
C TYR A 429 9.33 7.24 4.42
N ILE A 430 8.20 7.93 4.29
CA ILE A 430 8.15 9.27 3.67
C ILE A 430 9.02 10.25 4.45
N ILE A 431 8.99 10.20 5.79
CA ILE A 431 9.77 11.08 6.66
C ILE A 431 11.26 10.68 6.64
N THR A 432 11.54 9.42 6.96
CA THR A 432 12.90 8.94 7.24
C THR A 432 13.63 8.42 6.01
N SER A 433 12.94 8.13 4.90
CA SER A 433 13.51 7.46 3.73
C SER A 433 14.17 6.11 4.01
N GLY A 434 13.81 5.44 5.11
CA GLY A 434 14.43 4.16 5.50
C GLY A 434 15.83 4.28 6.13
N ILE A 435 16.30 5.50 6.40
CA ILE A 435 17.60 5.74 7.05
C ILE A 435 17.43 6.13 8.52
N ASN A 436 18.33 5.60 9.35
CA ASN A 436 18.38 5.82 10.78
C ASN A 436 19.57 6.75 11.14
N ALA A 437 19.75 7.09 12.42
CA ALA A 437 20.83 7.96 12.88
C ALA A 437 22.21 7.40 12.52
N ALA A 438 22.43 6.08 12.67
CA ALA A 438 23.70 5.46 12.33
C ALA A 438 24.07 5.63 10.84
N HIS A 439 23.08 5.56 9.93
CA HIS A 439 23.30 5.81 8.49
C HIS A 439 23.68 7.26 8.21
N VAL A 440 23.03 8.24 8.86
CA VAL A 440 23.34 9.67 8.71
C VAL A 440 24.76 10.00 9.22
N HIS A 441 25.23 9.29 10.24
CA HIS A 441 26.54 9.52 10.86
C HIS A 441 27.69 8.84 10.09
N LYS A 442 27.41 7.80 9.29
CA LYS A 442 28.35 7.29 8.28
C LYS A 442 28.44 8.31 7.14
N LYS A 443 29.63 8.52 6.56
CA LYS A 443 29.83 9.49 5.44
C LYS A 443 28.90 9.15 4.28
N MET A 444 27.75 9.84 4.19
CA MET A 444 26.84 9.69 3.06
C MET A 444 27.45 10.37 1.83
N LEU A 445 27.75 9.58 0.80
CA LEU A 445 28.13 10.07 -0.54
C LEU A 445 26.93 10.66 -1.31
N GLN A 446 25.71 10.45 -0.81
CA GLN A 446 24.45 10.80 -1.48
C GLN A 446 23.97 12.21 -1.11
N LYS A 447 23.29 12.89 -2.05
CA LYS A 447 22.83 14.27 -1.85
C LYS A 447 21.52 14.27 -1.06
N LYS A 448 21.28 15.30 -0.24
CA LYS A 448 19.99 15.49 0.47
C LYS A 448 18.77 15.41 -0.46
N THR A 449 18.92 15.90 -1.70
CA THR A 449 17.88 15.89 -2.73
C THR A 449 17.45 14.49 -3.15
N ASP A 450 18.27 13.48 -2.93
CA ASP A 450 17.94 12.09 -3.24
C ASP A 450 16.94 11.51 -2.20
N PHE A 451 16.70 12.20 -1.08
CA PHE A 451 15.85 11.73 0.04
C PHE A 451 14.56 12.54 0.20
N LEU A 452 14.18 13.36 -0.78
CA LEU A 452 13.01 14.24 -0.67
C LEU A 452 11.70 13.46 -0.45
N PHE A 453 10.95 13.83 0.58
CA PHE A 453 9.74 13.11 1.01
C PHE A 453 8.72 12.90 -0.12
N PHE A 454 8.54 13.88 -1.02
CA PHE A 454 7.57 13.79 -2.11
C PHE A 454 7.99 12.83 -3.23
N ASN A 455 9.28 12.48 -3.32
CA ASN A 455 9.77 11.40 -4.19
C ASN A 455 9.66 10.05 -3.48
N ARG A 456 10.03 10.03 -2.19
CA ARG A 456 9.93 8.84 -1.33
C ARG A 456 8.49 8.37 -1.14
N LEU A 457 7.51 9.27 -1.21
CA LEU A 457 6.10 8.91 -1.33
C LEU A 457 5.83 7.86 -2.43
N PHE A 458 6.56 7.94 -3.55
CA PHE A 458 6.48 7.01 -4.67
C PHE A 458 7.59 5.95 -4.69
N GLY A 459 8.40 5.85 -3.63
CA GLY A 459 9.48 4.85 -3.53
C GLY A 459 10.59 5.04 -4.54
N ASP A 460 11.00 6.29 -4.79
CA ASP A 460 12.14 6.64 -5.63
C ASP A 460 12.88 7.88 -5.06
N ASP A 461 14.11 8.10 -5.53
CA ASP A 461 14.92 9.28 -5.21
C ASP A 461 14.72 10.44 -6.22
N GLY A 462 13.70 10.33 -7.08
CA GLY A 462 13.46 11.21 -8.21
C GLY A 462 14.17 10.82 -9.52
N LYS A 463 15.08 9.84 -9.48
CA LYS A 463 15.83 9.30 -10.63
C LYS A 463 15.63 7.80 -10.78
N SER A 464 15.87 7.06 -9.71
CA SER A 464 15.90 5.60 -9.63
C SER A 464 14.98 5.08 -8.51
N PRO A 465 14.32 3.93 -8.71
CA PRO A 465 13.51 3.32 -7.66
C PRO A 465 14.35 2.90 -6.45
N ASP A 466 13.82 3.09 -5.25
CA ASP A 466 14.39 2.53 -4.04
C ASP A 466 14.04 1.04 -3.94
N ILE A 467 15.07 0.19 -4.00
CA ILE A 467 14.92 -1.27 -3.96
C ILE A 467 14.31 -1.72 -2.63
N SER A 468 14.70 -1.08 -1.51
CA SER A 468 14.23 -1.43 -0.17
C SER A 468 12.73 -1.15 0.04
N ALA A 469 12.16 -0.24 -0.74
CA ALA A 469 10.77 0.19 -0.63
C ALA A 469 9.88 -0.38 -1.75
N LYS A 470 10.44 -1.17 -2.67
CA LYS A 470 9.75 -1.67 -3.87
C LYS A 470 8.54 -2.56 -3.54
N GLU A 471 8.59 -3.29 -2.43
CA GLU A 471 7.55 -4.23 -2.00
C GLU A 471 6.48 -3.60 -1.10
N MET A 472 6.65 -2.34 -0.68
CA MET A 472 5.65 -1.68 0.15
C MET A 472 4.34 -1.53 -0.64
N LYS A 473 3.25 -2.12 -0.14
CA LYS A 473 1.94 -2.11 -0.80
C LYS A 473 1.50 -0.71 -1.24
N ALA A 474 1.71 0.30 -0.41
CA ALA A 474 1.35 1.69 -0.73
C ALA A 474 2.11 2.22 -1.97
N ILE A 475 3.41 1.92 -2.09
CA ILE A 475 4.24 2.33 -3.22
C ILE A 475 3.86 1.56 -4.49
N VAL A 476 3.62 0.26 -4.38
CA VAL A 476 3.17 -0.59 -5.50
C VAL A 476 1.88 -0.04 -6.10
N GLU A 477 0.90 0.27 -5.25
CA GLU A 477 -0.41 0.77 -5.71
C GLU A 477 -0.33 2.21 -6.23
N LEU A 478 0.51 3.06 -5.64
CA LEU A 478 0.76 4.41 -6.18
C LEU A 478 1.38 4.38 -7.56
N LYS A 479 2.35 3.48 -7.80
CA LYS A 479 2.96 3.29 -9.11
C LYS A 479 1.93 2.76 -10.12
N ARG A 480 1.10 1.81 -9.73
CA ARG A 480 0.02 1.27 -10.58
C ARG A 480 -0.96 2.35 -11.05
N GLN A 481 -1.21 3.34 -10.19
CA GLN A 481 -2.14 4.43 -10.46
C GLN A 481 -1.58 5.55 -11.36
N ASN A 482 -0.28 5.56 -11.65
CA ASN A 482 0.38 6.54 -12.51
C ASN A 482 0.05 8.02 -12.20
N LEU A 483 -0.06 8.36 -10.92
CA LEU A 483 -0.37 9.73 -10.49
C LEU A 483 0.71 10.74 -10.93
N GLY A 484 0.28 11.95 -11.32
CA GLY A 484 1.16 13.02 -11.79
C GLY A 484 1.85 12.77 -13.14
N THR A 485 1.47 11.73 -13.88
CA THR A 485 2.00 11.45 -15.23
C THR A 485 1.24 12.23 -16.30
N LEU A 486 -0.09 12.21 -16.23
CA LEU A 486 -0.99 13.06 -17.00
C LEU A 486 -1.00 14.44 -16.36
N PHE A 487 -0.74 15.47 -17.16
CA PHE A 487 -0.75 16.85 -16.70
C PHE A 487 -1.37 17.71 -17.76
N ASN A 488 -2.07 18.76 -17.35
CA ASN A 488 -2.74 19.66 -18.29
C ASN A 488 -1.72 20.29 -19.26
N SER A 489 -2.00 20.15 -20.56
CA SER A 489 -1.16 20.65 -21.65
C SER A 489 -0.89 22.16 -21.55
N GLY A 490 -1.85 22.94 -21.04
CA GLY A 490 -1.70 24.36 -20.79
C GLY A 490 -0.71 24.67 -19.66
N ALA A 491 -0.72 23.88 -18.58
CA ALA A 491 0.23 24.05 -17.47
C ALA A 491 1.64 23.58 -17.87
N GLU A 492 1.76 22.46 -18.59
CA GLU A 492 3.02 21.97 -19.16
C GLU A 492 3.66 23.01 -20.09
N MET A 493 2.87 23.59 -21.01
CA MET A 493 3.38 24.60 -21.95
C MET A 493 3.93 25.83 -21.24
N LYS A 494 3.24 26.31 -20.19
CA LYS A 494 3.67 27.46 -19.37
C LYS A 494 4.94 27.15 -18.58
N LEU A 495 5.03 25.95 -18.00
CA LEU A 495 6.18 25.56 -17.16
C LEU A 495 7.45 25.35 -17.97
N TRP A 496 7.35 24.72 -19.14
CA TRP A 496 8.50 24.17 -19.86
C TRP A 496 8.86 24.88 -21.17
N ILE A 497 7.90 25.49 -21.87
CA ILE A 497 8.08 25.97 -23.26
C ILE A 497 8.07 27.51 -23.36
N LYS A 498 7.20 28.22 -22.62
CA LYS A 498 7.05 29.68 -22.71
C LYS A 498 7.25 30.39 -21.36
N PRO A 499 8.49 30.53 -20.85
CA PRO A 499 8.76 31.13 -19.54
C PRO A 499 8.40 32.62 -19.45
N SER A 500 8.45 33.35 -20.57
CA SER A 500 8.27 34.80 -20.67
C SER A 500 6.81 35.24 -20.76
N LEU A 501 5.85 34.34 -21.02
CA LEU A 501 4.42 34.62 -20.93
C LEU A 501 3.86 33.99 -19.64
N HIS A 502 3.99 34.73 -18.53
CA HIS A 502 3.50 34.42 -17.19
C HIS A 502 4.03 33.13 -16.53
N SER A 503 5.10 33.23 -15.74
CA SER A 503 5.29 32.29 -14.63
C SER A 503 4.44 32.75 -13.43
N SER A 504 3.16 32.37 -13.42
CA SER A 504 2.16 32.75 -12.42
C SER A 504 2.03 31.76 -11.25
N ILE A 505 2.62 30.56 -11.34
CA ILE A 505 2.47 29.54 -10.29
C ILE A 505 3.40 29.89 -9.13
N LYS A 506 2.78 30.39 -8.04
CA LYS A 506 3.48 30.68 -6.79
C LYS A 506 3.62 29.40 -5.96
N VAL A 507 4.78 29.24 -5.35
CA VAL A 507 5.08 28.15 -4.42
C VAL A 507 5.52 28.72 -3.07
N PHE A 508 5.34 27.95 -2.00
CA PHE A 508 5.84 28.32 -0.67
C PHE A 508 7.33 28.63 -0.69
N ALA A 509 7.74 29.62 0.11
CA ALA A 509 9.13 30.09 0.19
C ALA A 509 10.13 28.96 0.47
N SER A 510 9.77 27.99 1.32
CA SER A 510 10.61 26.84 1.67
C SER A 510 10.92 25.91 0.49
N ALA A 511 10.10 25.92 -0.56
CA ALA A 511 10.26 25.04 -1.73
C ALA A 511 10.70 25.82 -2.99
N LYS A 512 10.88 27.14 -2.90
CA LYS A 512 11.14 28.01 -4.05
C LYS A 512 12.45 27.69 -4.76
N ASP A 513 13.53 27.48 -4.01
CA ASP A 513 14.84 27.18 -4.58
C ASP A 513 14.85 25.80 -5.24
N LEU A 514 14.31 24.80 -4.55
CA LEU A 514 14.16 23.45 -5.08
C LEU A 514 13.32 23.42 -6.36
N PHE A 515 12.22 24.18 -6.41
CA PHE A 515 11.39 24.31 -7.60
C PHE A 515 12.14 25.01 -8.75
N SER A 516 12.88 26.09 -8.46
CA SER A 516 13.69 26.81 -9.44
C SER A 516 14.75 25.89 -10.07
N ASP A 517 15.45 25.10 -9.25
CA ASP A 517 16.47 24.16 -9.71
C ASP A 517 15.89 23.05 -10.59
N LEU A 518 14.78 22.42 -10.16
CA LEU A 518 14.09 21.41 -10.95
C LEU A 518 13.55 22.00 -12.26
N ARG A 519 13.05 23.24 -12.23
CA ARG A 519 12.55 23.91 -13.43
C ARG A 519 13.67 24.19 -14.42
N LYS A 520 14.83 24.66 -13.95
CA LYS A 520 16.01 24.91 -14.79
C LYS A 520 16.43 23.65 -15.52
N VAL A 521 16.51 22.51 -14.83
CA VAL A 521 16.83 21.21 -15.45
C VAL A 521 15.72 20.76 -16.41
N GLY A 522 14.45 20.88 -16.01
CA GLY A 522 13.31 20.47 -16.83
C GLY A 522 13.15 21.24 -18.16
N MET A 523 13.63 22.47 -18.24
CA MET A 523 13.63 23.29 -19.47
C MET A 523 14.77 22.96 -20.45
N THR A 524 15.80 22.22 -20.01
CA THR A 524 16.91 21.86 -20.91
C THR A 524 16.46 20.86 -21.98
N ALA A 525 17.09 20.93 -23.16
CA ALA A 525 16.87 19.93 -24.21
C ALA A 525 17.29 18.54 -23.72
N LEU A 526 16.67 17.48 -24.26
CA LEU A 526 16.84 16.07 -23.87
C LEU A 526 18.27 15.50 -24.00
N THR A 527 19.28 16.33 -24.28
CA THR A 527 20.64 15.94 -24.67
C THR A 527 21.71 16.08 -23.58
N VAL A 528 21.34 16.16 -22.29
CA VAL A 528 22.34 16.25 -21.22
C VAL A 528 22.70 14.85 -20.68
N SER A 529 23.81 14.30 -21.17
CA SER A 529 24.53 13.18 -20.53
C SER A 529 25.35 13.72 -19.34
N GLY A 530 24.82 13.58 -18.12
CA GLY A 530 25.50 13.99 -16.88
C GLY A 530 25.00 13.26 -15.63
N ILE A 531 25.70 13.42 -14.50
CA ILE A 531 25.45 12.75 -13.18
C ILE A 531 24.20 13.31 -12.45
N GLY A 532 23.19 13.81 -13.18
CA GLY A 532 22.01 14.50 -12.66
C GLY A 532 20.69 13.89 -13.13
N PRO A 533 19.53 14.36 -12.63
CA PRO A 533 18.24 13.94 -13.15
C PRO A 533 18.09 14.36 -14.63
N THR A 534 17.50 13.50 -15.46
CA THR A 534 17.12 13.87 -16.83
C THR A 534 16.05 14.97 -16.82
N PRO A 535 15.84 15.72 -17.92
CA PRO A 535 14.78 16.72 -17.98
C PRO A 535 13.40 16.14 -17.63
N GLU A 536 13.09 14.92 -18.07
CA GLU A 536 11.85 14.22 -17.75
C GLU A 536 11.71 13.89 -16.26
N GLN A 537 12.79 13.39 -15.65
CA GLN A 537 12.84 13.13 -14.22
C GLN A 537 12.65 14.43 -13.42
N ALA A 538 13.31 15.52 -13.82
CA ALA A 538 13.16 16.82 -13.18
C ALA A 538 11.73 17.37 -13.30
N ARG A 539 11.08 17.25 -14.47
CA ARG A 539 9.66 17.62 -14.66
C ARG A 539 8.74 16.80 -13.76
N LYS A 540 8.96 15.49 -13.66
CA LYS A 540 8.19 14.60 -12.77
C LYS A 540 8.33 15.03 -11.30
N GLN A 541 9.56 15.30 -10.86
CA GLN A 541 9.81 15.79 -9.50
C GLN A 541 9.16 17.16 -9.25
N ALA A 542 9.23 18.07 -10.23
CA ALA A 542 8.60 19.39 -10.12
C ALA A 542 7.07 19.29 -10.00
N ARG A 543 6.41 18.39 -10.73
CA ARG A 543 4.95 18.15 -10.59
C ARG A 543 4.59 17.64 -9.19
N ARG A 544 5.39 16.72 -8.63
CA ARG A 544 5.22 16.24 -7.25
C ARG A 544 5.40 17.37 -6.24
N LEU A 545 6.42 18.22 -6.41
CA LEU A 545 6.63 19.39 -5.57
C LEU A 545 5.45 20.36 -5.67
N LEU A 546 4.98 20.67 -6.88
CA LEU A 546 3.85 21.58 -7.09
C LEU A 546 2.57 21.07 -6.42
N TYR A 547 2.30 19.76 -6.45
CA TYR A 547 1.17 19.17 -5.76
C TYR A 547 1.14 19.50 -4.26
N PHE A 548 2.32 19.48 -3.61
CA PHE A 548 2.44 19.76 -2.19
C PHE A 548 2.62 21.24 -1.85
N PHE A 549 3.25 22.05 -2.71
CA PHE A 549 3.72 23.40 -2.37
C PHE A 549 3.19 24.52 -3.25
N VAL A 550 2.20 24.28 -4.12
CA VAL A 550 1.51 25.38 -4.80
C VAL A 550 0.78 26.26 -3.78
N SER A 551 0.90 27.58 -3.90
CA SER A 551 0.32 28.54 -2.94
C SER A 551 -0.74 29.47 -3.57
N ASP A 552 -1.23 29.14 -4.77
CA ASP A 552 -2.25 29.89 -5.51
C ASP A 552 -3.50 29.03 -5.64
N ASP A 553 -4.60 29.43 -4.99
CA ASP A 553 -5.84 28.65 -4.89
C ASP A 553 -6.47 28.29 -6.24
N THR A 554 -6.41 29.20 -7.22
CA THR A 554 -7.05 28.97 -8.52
C THR A 554 -6.32 27.89 -9.31
N HIS A 555 -4.99 27.98 -9.35
CA HIS A 555 -4.16 26.97 -10.00
C HIS A 555 -4.09 25.68 -9.18
N ALA A 556 -4.13 25.77 -7.84
CA ALA A 556 -4.07 24.63 -6.95
C ALA A 556 -5.21 23.64 -7.25
N ARG A 557 -6.46 24.10 -7.34
CA ARG A 557 -7.62 23.22 -7.57
C ARG A 557 -7.43 22.35 -8.81
N GLN A 558 -7.06 22.96 -9.94
CA GLN A 558 -6.84 22.23 -11.19
C GLN A 558 -5.65 21.29 -11.10
N LEU A 559 -4.51 21.76 -10.56
CA LEU A 559 -3.31 20.95 -10.40
C LEU A 559 -3.53 19.71 -9.53
N ILE A 560 -4.35 19.82 -8.49
CA ILE A 560 -4.71 18.70 -7.61
C ILE A 560 -5.53 17.66 -8.38
N CYS A 561 -6.59 18.09 -9.05
CA CYS A 561 -7.45 17.21 -9.84
C CYS A 561 -6.66 16.51 -10.95
N ASP A 562 -5.81 17.25 -11.66
CA ASP A 562 -4.96 16.73 -12.72
C ASP A 562 -3.94 15.72 -12.17
N PHE A 563 -3.23 16.08 -11.09
CA PHE A 563 -2.22 15.21 -10.47
C PHE A 563 -2.82 13.90 -9.97
N LEU A 564 -4.01 13.96 -9.36
CA LEU A 564 -4.75 12.80 -8.86
C LEU A 564 -5.51 12.03 -9.95
N ASN A 565 -5.58 12.58 -11.17
CA ASN A 565 -6.43 12.08 -12.25
C ASN A 565 -7.86 11.79 -11.74
N SER A 566 -8.44 12.77 -11.06
CA SER A 566 -9.73 12.68 -10.37
C SER A 566 -10.42 14.06 -10.36
N PRO A 567 -11.21 14.39 -11.40
CA PRO A 567 -11.80 15.71 -11.57
C PRO A 567 -12.79 16.10 -10.46
N ASN A 568 -13.44 15.14 -9.81
CA ASN A 568 -14.50 15.40 -8.84
C ASN A 568 -14.09 15.23 -7.37
N ILE A 569 -12.85 14.84 -7.06
CA ILE A 569 -12.45 14.53 -5.68
C ILE A 569 -12.65 15.68 -4.70
N LEU A 570 -12.45 16.92 -5.14
CA LEU A 570 -12.60 18.09 -4.28
C LEU A 570 -14.07 18.41 -4.00
N TYR A 571 -14.96 18.25 -4.99
CA TYR A 571 -16.41 18.33 -4.75
C TYR A 571 -16.87 17.19 -3.83
N TRP A 572 -16.36 15.98 -4.06
CA TRP A 572 -16.65 14.82 -3.22
C TRP A 572 -16.21 15.05 -1.77
N GLN A 573 -15.05 15.68 -1.55
CA GLN A 573 -14.55 16.02 -0.21
C GLN A 573 -15.44 17.07 0.46
N GLU A 574 -15.89 18.08 -0.27
CA GLU A 574 -16.84 19.09 0.22
C GLU A 574 -18.16 18.43 0.68
N TRP A 575 -18.64 17.39 -0.03
CA TRP A 575 -19.86 16.65 0.32
C TRP A 575 -19.76 15.80 1.58
N GLN A 576 -18.55 15.51 2.07
CA GLN A 576 -18.37 14.77 3.33
C GLN A 576 -18.67 15.62 4.57
N ASN A 577 -18.87 16.94 4.41
CA ASN A 577 -19.26 17.82 5.50
C ASN A 577 -20.73 17.60 5.89
N LYS A 578 -21.03 17.63 7.19
CA LYS A 578 -22.40 17.38 7.73
C LYS A 578 -23.46 18.33 7.17
N ASP A 579 -23.10 19.57 6.87
CA ASP A 579 -24.04 20.58 6.36
C ASP A 579 -23.96 20.75 4.83
N ALA A 580 -23.27 19.83 4.13
CA ALA A 580 -23.14 19.92 2.70
C ALA A 580 -24.51 19.76 2.01
N VAL A 581 -24.82 20.72 1.15
CA VAL A 581 -26.01 20.74 0.29
C VAL A 581 -25.55 20.74 -1.16
N LEU A 582 -26.22 19.94 -1.98
CA LEU A 582 -25.99 19.96 -3.42
C LEU A 582 -26.64 21.21 -4.04
N GLU A 583 -25.84 22.25 -4.29
CA GLU A 583 -26.31 23.48 -4.90
C GLU A 583 -27.00 23.24 -6.26
N LYS A 584 -28.00 24.06 -6.58
CA LYS A 584 -28.80 23.92 -7.83
C LYS A 584 -27.93 23.92 -9.09
N ALA A 585 -26.89 24.76 -9.14
CA ALA A 585 -25.97 24.82 -10.26
C ALA A 585 -25.16 23.52 -10.43
N TYR A 586 -24.62 22.98 -9.33
CA TYR A 586 -23.92 21.70 -9.35
C TYR A 586 -24.85 20.55 -9.71
N ARG A 587 -26.06 20.52 -9.14
CA ARG A 587 -27.07 19.51 -9.46
C ARG A 587 -27.40 19.50 -10.95
N ALA A 588 -27.63 20.66 -11.57
CA ALA A 588 -27.89 20.76 -13.00
C ALA A 588 -26.69 20.28 -13.83
N ARG A 589 -25.47 20.70 -13.46
CA ARG A 589 -24.23 20.28 -14.12
C ARG A 589 -24.04 18.77 -14.09
N PHE A 590 -24.09 18.15 -12.91
CA PHE A 590 -23.94 16.70 -12.74
C PHE A 590 -25.07 15.93 -13.41
N SER A 591 -26.31 16.43 -13.34
CA SER A 591 -27.46 15.81 -14.01
C SER A 591 -27.24 15.73 -15.53
N ASN A 592 -26.76 16.81 -16.14
CA ASN A 592 -26.45 16.84 -17.57
C ASN A 592 -25.31 15.89 -17.95
N MET A 593 -24.25 15.81 -17.15
CA MET A 593 -23.13 14.89 -17.39
C MET A 593 -23.59 13.42 -17.29
N VAL A 594 -24.39 13.09 -16.27
CA VAL A 594 -24.91 11.73 -16.08
C VAL A 594 -25.89 11.37 -17.20
N PHE A 595 -26.82 12.28 -17.56
CA PHE A 595 -27.73 12.09 -18.68
C PHE A 595 -26.98 11.77 -19.96
N HIS A 596 -25.96 12.56 -20.30
CA HIS A 596 -25.16 12.39 -21.50
C HIS A 596 -24.50 11.01 -21.59
N VAL A 597 -23.90 10.54 -20.49
CA VAL A 597 -23.24 9.23 -20.45
C VAL A 597 -24.24 8.07 -20.47
N ILE A 598 -25.39 8.19 -19.79
CA ILE A 598 -26.43 7.15 -19.82
C ILE A 598 -27.08 7.07 -21.20
N GLN A 599 -27.43 8.21 -21.79
CA GLN A 599 -28.02 8.28 -23.13
C GLN A 599 -27.09 7.65 -24.17
N GLU A 600 -25.79 7.95 -24.10
CA GLU A 600 -24.79 7.32 -24.95
C GLU A 600 -24.70 5.81 -24.72
N HIS A 601 -24.69 5.34 -23.46
CA HIS A 601 -24.62 3.91 -23.15
C HIS A 601 -25.86 3.15 -23.64
N PHE A 602 -27.05 3.77 -23.56
CA PHE A 602 -28.31 3.14 -23.94
C PHE A 602 -28.53 3.09 -25.45
N THR A 603 -28.04 4.09 -26.18
CA THR A 603 -28.20 4.18 -27.65
C THR A 603 -26.98 3.73 -28.43
N GLY A 604 -25.80 3.68 -27.80
CA GLY A 604 -24.53 3.45 -28.48
C GLY A 604 -24.05 4.65 -29.32
N VAL A 605 -24.66 5.83 -29.14
CA VAL A 605 -24.34 7.02 -29.93
C VAL A 605 -23.74 8.14 -29.07
N ARG A 606 -22.59 8.65 -29.52
CA ARG A 606 -21.90 9.81 -28.93
C ARG A 606 -22.62 11.11 -29.26
N MET A 607 -23.05 11.84 -28.23
CA MET A 607 -23.66 13.17 -28.36
C MET A 607 -22.57 14.26 -28.21
N PRO A 608 -22.55 15.32 -29.02
CA PRO A 608 -21.62 16.45 -28.86
C PRO A 608 -21.84 17.25 -27.56
N GLU A 609 -20.77 17.85 -27.06
CA GLU A 609 -20.82 18.80 -25.95
C GLU A 609 -21.64 20.05 -26.32
N GLY A 610 -22.39 20.60 -25.35
CA GLY A 610 -23.03 21.91 -25.51
C GLY A 610 -24.28 21.96 -26.40
N ILE A 611 -24.74 20.84 -26.99
CA ILE A 611 -26.08 20.78 -27.56
C ILE A 611 -27.05 20.79 -26.37
N GLY A 612 -27.55 21.97 -26.03
CA GLY A 612 -28.57 22.15 -25.01
C GLY A 612 -29.69 21.13 -25.22
N ALA A 613 -30.07 20.44 -24.14
CA ALA A 613 -31.19 19.52 -24.12
C ALA A 613 -32.49 20.29 -24.42
N GLN A 614 -32.78 20.52 -25.70
CA GLN A 614 -34.14 20.84 -26.11
C GLN A 614 -35.05 19.62 -25.93
N ASP A 615 -34.46 18.42 -25.92
CA ASP A 615 -35.13 17.18 -25.60
C ASP A 615 -34.48 16.59 -24.33
N SER A 616 -35.15 16.75 -23.19
CA SER A 616 -34.77 16.15 -21.90
C SER A 616 -35.17 14.68 -21.81
N ARG A 617 -35.52 14.03 -22.93
CA ARG A 617 -35.94 12.64 -22.92
C ARG A 617 -34.77 11.69 -22.97
N LEU A 618 -34.78 10.74 -22.06
CA LEU A 618 -33.90 9.58 -22.07
C LEU A 618 -34.54 8.50 -22.95
N TYR A 619 -33.79 8.01 -23.94
CA TYR A 619 -34.23 6.94 -24.82
C TYR A 619 -33.49 5.64 -24.53
N ILE A 620 -34.25 4.57 -24.31
CA ILE A 620 -33.70 3.21 -24.31
C ILE A 620 -34.04 2.57 -25.64
N THR A 621 -33.02 2.24 -26.43
CA THR A 621 -33.22 1.72 -27.79
C THR A 621 -32.72 0.29 -27.97
N LEU A 622 -33.22 -0.37 -29.02
CA LEU A 622 -32.67 -1.61 -29.56
C LEU A 622 -31.44 -1.29 -30.42
N SER A 623 -30.33 -0.95 -29.76
CA SER A 623 -29.05 -0.74 -30.42
C SER A 623 -28.33 -2.07 -30.69
N ARG A 624 -27.83 -2.28 -31.92
CA ARG A 624 -26.89 -3.36 -32.23
C ARG A 624 -25.51 -2.93 -31.74
N LYS A 625 -24.93 -3.65 -30.79
CA LYS A 625 -23.62 -3.34 -30.18
C LYS A 625 -22.41 -3.64 -31.12
N GLN A 626 -22.62 -3.87 -32.42
CA GLN A 626 -21.55 -4.10 -33.39
C GLN A 626 -20.94 -2.76 -33.79
N SER A 627 -19.63 -2.60 -33.59
CA SER A 627 -18.88 -1.36 -33.82
C SER A 627 -18.78 -0.93 -35.29
N GLU A 628 -19.14 -1.80 -36.24
CA GLU A 628 -18.91 -1.59 -37.67
C GLU A 628 -20.08 -0.90 -38.40
N VAL A 629 -21.28 -0.84 -37.77
CA VAL A 629 -22.48 -0.28 -38.42
C VAL A 629 -23.05 0.85 -37.58
N ARG A 630 -22.94 2.09 -38.07
CA ARG A 630 -23.63 3.24 -37.48
C ARG A 630 -25.13 3.13 -37.75
N GLN A 631 -25.91 2.83 -36.72
CA GLN A 631 -27.37 2.79 -36.83
C GLN A 631 -27.93 4.20 -36.80
N SER A 632 -28.32 4.70 -37.97
CA SER A 632 -28.92 6.04 -38.12
C SER A 632 -30.36 6.11 -37.60
N ALA A 633 -31.06 4.98 -37.49
CA ALA A 633 -32.38 4.86 -36.88
C ALA A 633 -32.40 3.68 -35.90
N GLN A 634 -33.05 3.85 -34.76
CA GLN A 634 -33.17 2.84 -33.71
C GLN A 634 -34.60 2.78 -33.18
N ILE A 635 -35.08 1.57 -32.90
CA ILE A 635 -36.36 1.34 -32.23
C ILE A 635 -36.21 1.70 -30.76
N VAL A 636 -37.12 2.55 -30.26
CA VAL A 636 -37.23 2.91 -28.85
C VAL A 636 -38.07 1.86 -28.15
N ILE A 637 -37.49 1.25 -27.11
CA ILE A 637 -38.20 0.32 -26.22
C ILE A 637 -39.04 1.12 -25.22
N THR A 638 -38.47 2.21 -24.71
CA THR A 638 -39.14 3.10 -23.75
C THR A 638 -38.47 4.48 -23.79
N GLU A 639 -39.27 5.52 -23.54
CA GLU A 639 -38.82 6.90 -23.41
C GLU A 639 -39.21 7.44 -22.03
N LEU A 640 -38.43 8.39 -21.52
CA LEU A 640 -38.65 8.94 -20.19
C LEU A 640 -38.25 10.42 -20.14
N ASP A 641 -39.07 11.28 -19.55
CA ASP A 641 -38.65 12.67 -19.28
C ASP A 641 -37.66 12.68 -18.10
N TRP A 642 -36.39 12.94 -18.40
CA TRP A 642 -35.30 12.96 -17.43
C TRP A 642 -35.54 13.98 -16.32
N SER A 643 -36.07 15.16 -16.67
CA SER A 643 -36.19 16.29 -15.76
C SER A 643 -37.25 16.07 -14.68
N GLN A 644 -38.28 15.28 -14.99
CA GLN A 644 -39.40 14.99 -14.10
C GLN A 644 -39.25 13.66 -13.35
N SER A 645 -38.47 12.73 -13.91
CA SER A 645 -38.42 11.36 -13.41
C SER A 645 -37.17 11.06 -12.58
N ILE A 646 -36.20 11.97 -12.53
CA ILE A 646 -34.91 11.75 -11.88
C ILE A 646 -34.49 12.95 -11.02
N ILE A 647 -33.93 12.66 -9.85
CA ILE A 647 -33.32 13.62 -8.94
C ILE A 647 -31.91 13.17 -8.56
N LEU A 648 -30.97 14.13 -8.49
CA LEU A 648 -29.67 13.92 -7.86
C LEU A 648 -29.72 14.42 -6.42
N GLU A 649 -29.26 13.58 -5.50
CA GLU A 649 -29.20 13.87 -4.07
C GLU A 649 -27.90 13.38 -3.46
N LEU A 650 -27.57 13.91 -2.29
CA LEU A 650 -26.50 13.39 -1.44
C LEU A 650 -27.08 12.29 -0.54
N ASP A 651 -26.72 11.05 -0.80
CA ASP A 651 -27.10 9.88 0.00
C ASP A 651 -26.10 9.74 1.15
N ARG A 652 -26.59 9.82 2.39
CA ARG A 652 -25.75 9.80 3.60
C ARG A 652 -25.89 8.46 4.31
N THR A 653 -24.75 7.86 4.64
CA THR A 653 -24.68 6.57 5.32
C THR A 653 -23.73 6.63 6.49
N ASN A 654 -24.03 5.91 7.57
CA ASN A 654 -23.17 5.84 8.75
C ASN A 654 -22.38 4.52 8.75
N ASN A 655 -21.10 4.60 9.07
CA ASN A 655 -20.26 3.42 9.31
C ASN A 655 -20.32 2.97 10.79
N ALA A 656 -19.61 1.89 11.12
CA ALA A 656 -19.55 1.29 12.45
C ALA A 656 -19.05 2.22 13.57
N VAL A 657 -18.30 3.27 13.22
CA VAL A 657 -17.79 4.28 14.17
C VAL A 657 -18.67 5.54 14.21
N GLY A 658 -19.82 5.53 13.55
CA GLY A 658 -20.74 6.67 13.46
C GLY A 658 -20.24 7.81 12.57
N ALA A 659 -19.19 7.60 11.77
CA ALA A 659 -18.77 8.57 10.78
C ALA A 659 -19.74 8.52 9.58
N GLU A 660 -20.26 9.70 9.23
CA GLU A 660 -21.07 9.90 8.04
C GLU A 660 -20.19 9.80 6.79
N TYR A 661 -20.72 9.13 5.78
CA TYR A 661 -20.15 8.99 4.45
C TYR A 661 -21.24 9.37 3.45
N THR A 662 -20.91 10.33 2.58
CA THR A 662 -21.86 10.94 1.65
C THR A 662 -21.46 10.62 0.22
N GLU A 663 -22.41 10.13 -0.58
CA GLU A 663 -22.22 9.95 -2.02
C GLU A 663 -23.30 10.67 -2.81
N LEU A 664 -22.95 11.08 -4.03
CA LEU A 664 -23.95 11.51 -4.98
C LEU A 664 -24.72 10.27 -5.46
N ALA A 665 -26.04 10.34 -5.48
CA ALA A 665 -26.90 9.29 -5.97
C ALA A 665 -27.98 9.87 -6.89
N LEU A 666 -28.26 9.13 -7.95
CA LEU A 666 -29.37 9.40 -8.85
C LEU A 666 -30.54 8.53 -8.42
N LYS A 667 -31.62 9.17 -7.96
CA LYS A 667 -32.85 8.51 -7.53
C LYS A 667 -33.97 8.79 -8.53
N GLY A 668 -34.76 7.78 -8.81
CA GLY A 668 -35.97 7.95 -9.60
C GLY A 668 -37.11 8.58 -8.79
N GLN A 669 -37.96 9.33 -9.48
CA GLN A 669 -39.18 9.96 -9.00
C GLN A 669 -40.37 9.53 -9.87
N GLY A 670 -41.58 9.64 -9.34
CA GLY A 670 -42.81 9.26 -10.05
C GLY A 670 -42.75 7.80 -10.50
N VAL A 671 -42.84 7.56 -11.80
CA VAL A 671 -42.80 6.20 -12.39
C VAL A 671 -41.52 5.44 -12.03
N LEU A 672 -40.41 6.14 -11.78
CA LEU A 672 -39.13 5.53 -11.41
C LEU A 672 -38.85 5.50 -9.91
N GLU A 673 -39.82 5.82 -9.05
CA GLU A 673 -39.63 5.82 -7.60
C GLU A 673 -39.02 4.50 -7.10
N GLY A 674 -37.95 4.54 -6.32
CA GLY A 674 -37.24 3.34 -5.84
C GLY A 674 -36.18 2.78 -6.80
N THR A 675 -35.96 3.39 -7.97
CA THR A 675 -34.74 3.16 -8.75
C THR A 675 -33.58 4.00 -8.21
N ASN A 676 -32.36 3.45 -8.24
CA ASN A 676 -31.17 4.14 -7.76
C ASN A 676 -29.94 3.81 -8.62
N LEU A 677 -29.12 4.83 -8.87
CA LEU A 677 -27.78 4.72 -9.42
C LEU A 677 -26.81 5.50 -8.53
N ARG A 678 -25.99 4.78 -7.78
CA ARG A 678 -24.95 5.37 -6.94
C ARG A 678 -23.80 5.91 -7.79
N LEU A 679 -23.42 7.16 -7.54
CA LEU A 679 -22.36 7.90 -8.22
C LEU A 679 -21.16 8.13 -7.28
N GLY A 680 -20.62 7.04 -6.72
CA GLY A 680 -19.36 7.08 -5.95
C GLY A 680 -18.21 7.66 -6.79
N LEU A 681 -17.20 8.22 -6.13
CA LEU A 681 -16.14 9.05 -6.75
C LEU A 681 -15.55 8.45 -8.04
N PRO A 682 -15.11 7.17 -8.10
CA PRO A 682 -14.51 6.62 -9.32
C PRO A 682 -15.47 6.56 -10.51
N PHE A 683 -16.76 6.34 -10.26
CA PHE A 683 -17.78 6.31 -11.30
C PHE A 683 -18.17 7.73 -11.72
N LEU A 684 -18.20 8.68 -10.79
CA LEU A 684 -18.43 10.08 -11.09
C LEU A 684 -17.30 10.67 -11.95
N ASP A 685 -16.04 10.35 -11.64
CA ASP A 685 -14.89 10.73 -12.45
C ASP A 685 -14.95 10.13 -13.84
N TYR A 686 -15.34 8.85 -13.95
CA TYR A 686 -15.61 8.23 -15.24
C TYR A 686 -16.69 8.99 -16.02
N VAL A 687 -17.81 9.37 -15.38
CA VAL A 687 -18.89 10.14 -16.04
C VAL A 687 -18.37 11.48 -16.55
N THR A 688 -17.60 12.22 -15.75
CA THR A 688 -17.03 13.51 -16.14
C THR A 688 -16.03 13.39 -17.28
N GLN A 689 -15.09 12.45 -17.22
CA GLN A 689 -14.11 12.20 -18.28
C GLN A 689 -14.80 11.77 -19.58
N ARG A 690 -15.79 10.88 -19.48
CA ARG A 690 -16.55 10.36 -20.64
C ARG A 690 -17.40 11.45 -21.29
N HIS A 691 -17.92 12.39 -20.49
CA HIS A 691 -18.64 13.57 -20.95
C HIS A 691 -17.75 14.50 -21.78
N TYR A 692 -16.55 14.83 -21.28
CA TYR A 692 -15.57 15.69 -21.97
C TYR A 692 -14.76 14.99 -23.09
N GLY A 693 -15.24 13.84 -23.56
CA GLY A 693 -14.63 13.14 -24.70
C GLY A 693 -13.29 12.45 -24.42
N GLU A 694 -12.84 12.34 -23.17
CA GLU A 694 -11.59 11.66 -22.86
C GLU A 694 -11.69 10.16 -23.19
N ILE A 695 -10.85 9.72 -24.12
CA ILE A 695 -10.71 8.31 -24.52
C ILE A 695 -9.60 7.70 -23.65
N GLY A 696 -9.84 7.62 -22.34
CA GLY A 696 -8.73 7.46 -21.42
C GLY A 696 -9.11 6.96 -20.04
N ASN A 697 -9.75 5.80 -19.96
CA ASN A 697 -9.50 4.80 -18.93
C ASN A 697 -10.26 3.53 -19.32
N LEU A 698 -9.61 2.37 -19.17
CA LEU A 698 -10.18 1.06 -19.49
C LEU A 698 -11.64 1.01 -19.05
N LEU A 699 -12.53 0.66 -19.98
CA LEU A 699 -13.93 0.35 -19.73
C LEU A 699 -14.00 -0.61 -18.53
N ASN A 700 -14.14 -0.06 -17.33
CA ASN A 700 -14.24 -0.87 -16.14
C ASN A 700 -15.54 -1.65 -16.30
N ALA A 701 -15.45 -2.97 -16.46
CA ALA A 701 -16.61 -3.82 -16.67
C ALA A 701 -17.69 -3.56 -15.61
N ALA A 702 -17.25 -3.24 -14.39
CA ALA A 702 -18.12 -2.84 -13.27
C ALA A 702 -18.97 -1.58 -13.54
N TYR A 703 -18.46 -0.58 -14.26
CA TYR A 703 -19.22 0.63 -14.59
C TYR A 703 -20.27 0.36 -15.68
N LYS A 704 -19.92 -0.45 -16.68
CA LYS A 704 -20.89 -0.93 -17.68
C LYS A 704 -21.99 -1.75 -17.02
N GLU A 705 -21.62 -2.69 -16.15
CA GLU A 705 -22.57 -3.51 -15.41
C GLU A 705 -23.49 -2.64 -14.54
N ARG A 706 -22.95 -1.62 -13.87
CA ARG A 706 -23.76 -0.66 -13.10
C ARG A 706 -24.78 0.08 -13.98
N LEU A 707 -24.38 0.51 -15.17
CA LEU A 707 -25.29 1.16 -16.13
C LEU A 707 -26.34 0.20 -16.70
N GLU A 708 -25.98 -1.06 -16.97
CA GLU A 708 -26.93 -2.10 -17.39
C GLU A 708 -27.91 -2.44 -16.26
N HIS A 709 -27.47 -2.51 -15.01
CA HIS A 709 -28.37 -2.71 -13.87
C HIS A 709 -29.35 -1.54 -13.71
N PHE A 710 -28.90 -0.30 -13.93
CA PHE A 710 -29.80 0.85 -13.97
C PHE A 710 -30.78 0.78 -15.15
N LYS A 711 -30.32 0.37 -16.34
CA LYS A 711 -31.19 0.12 -17.51
C LYS A 711 -32.31 -0.87 -17.18
N LEU A 712 -31.98 -1.98 -16.53
CA LEU A 712 -32.95 -3.00 -16.12
C LEU A 712 -33.95 -2.48 -15.09
N GLN A 713 -33.50 -1.67 -14.13
CA GLN A 713 -34.40 -1.01 -13.16
C GLN A 713 -35.42 -0.10 -13.85
N VAL A 714 -34.98 0.69 -14.84
CA VAL A 714 -35.88 1.57 -15.61
C VAL A 714 -36.86 0.74 -16.44
N LEU A 715 -36.38 -0.23 -17.21
CA LEU A 715 -37.23 -1.08 -18.06
C LEU A 715 -38.31 -1.83 -17.28
N LYS A 716 -38.00 -2.34 -16.09
CA LYS A 716 -39.00 -3.00 -15.22
C LYS A 716 -40.17 -2.08 -14.82
N LYS A 717 -39.96 -0.77 -14.82
CA LYS A 717 -40.95 0.22 -14.40
C LYS A 717 -41.63 0.96 -15.55
N THR A 718 -41.05 0.91 -16.75
CA THR A 718 -41.50 1.70 -17.91
C THR A 718 -41.84 0.86 -19.14
N ALA A 719 -41.80 -0.47 -19.06
CA ALA A 719 -42.18 -1.35 -20.15
C ALA A 719 -43.63 -1.04 -20.59
N PRO A 720 -43.86 -0.58 -21.84
CA PRO A 720 -45.20 -0.25 -22.32
C PRO A 720 -46.02 -1.52 -22.58
N LEU A 721 -47.33 -1.39 -22.43
CA LEU A 721 -48.35 -2.40 -22.77
C LEU A 721 -48.98 -2.16 -24.17
N ASN A 722 -48.49 -1.19 -24.95
CA ASN A 722 -49.12 -0.75 -26.20
C ASN A 722 -48.37 -1.25 -27.45
N ASP A 723 -49.12 -1.45 -28.56
CA ASP A 723 -48.63 -1.93 -29.86
C ASP A 723 -47.94 -0.85 -30.73
N ASP A 724 -47.83 0.39 -30.26
CA ASP A 724 -47.19 1.49 -31.00
C ASP A 724 -45.67 1.36 -31.02
N MET A 725 -45.06 1.50 -32.20
CA MET A 725 -43.60 1.47 -32.38
C MET A 725 -43.05 2.89 -32.52
N MET A 726 -42.03 3.24 -31.73
CA MET A 726 -41.33 4.52 -31.85
C MET A 726 -39.93 4.32 -32.42
N LEU A 727 -39.57 5.09 -33.45
CA LEU A 727 -38.22 5.19 -33.98
C LEU A 727 -37.59 6.52 -33.58
N VAL A 728 -36.31 6.45 -33.25
CA VAL A 728 -35.46 7.61 -33.04
C VAL A 728 -34.35 7.59 -34.09
N ARG A 729 -34.33 8.62 -34.93
CA ARG A 729 -33.35 8.81 -36.01
C ARG A 729 -32.31 9.84 -35.60
N LEU A 730 -31.03 9.48 -35.67
CA LEU A 730 -29.93 10.41 -35.47
C LEU A 730 -29.77 11.29 -36.71
N ARG A 731 -29.87 12.61 -36.53
CA ARG A 731 -29.60 13.61 -37.56
C ARG A 731 -28.09 13.91 -37.64
N ASN A 732 -27.68 14.57 -38.73
CA ASN A 732 -26.28 14.98 -38.94
C ASN A 732 -25.79 16.02 -37.92
N ASP A 733 -26.71 16.71 -37.24
CA ASP A 733 -26.45 17.61 -36.11
C ASP A 733 -26.36 16.86 -34.76
N ASN A 734 -26.36 15.52 -34.79
CA ASN A 734 -26.39 14.62 -33.63
C ASN A 734 -27.59 14.83 -32.70
N ARG A 735 -28.71 15.32 -33.23
CA ARG A 735 -30.00 15.35 -32.52
C ARG A 735 -30.86 14.15 -32.90
N PHE A 736 -31.70 13.74 -31.97
CA PHE A 736 -32.69 12.70 -32.19
C PHE A 736 -33.95 13.31 -32.84
N LYS A 737 -34.39 12.76 -33.98
CA LYS A 737 -35.73 13.00 -34.56
C LYS A 737 -36.61 11.81 -34.20
N ARG A 738 -37.82 12.08 -33.71
CA ARG A 738 -38.78 11.05 -33.34
C ARG A 738 -39.75 10.79 -34.47
N GLN A 739 -40.10 9.53 -34.66
CA GLN A 739 -41.16 9.09 -35.57
C GLN A 739 -41.96 8.01 -34.85
N LYS A 740 -43.26 8.23 -34.66
CA LYS A 740 -44.17 7.24 -34.08
C LYS A 740 -44.92 6.53 -35.20
N PHE A 741 -45.02 5.21 -35.07
CA PHE A 741 -45.73 4.34 -35.99
C PHE A 741 -46.84 3.67 -35.20
N SER A 742 -48.10 3.92 -35.59
CA SER A 742 -49.25 3.15 -35.14
C SER A 742 -49.46 2.02 -36.15
N ILE A 743 -49.44 0.77 -35.67
CA ILE A 743 -49.55 -0.42 -36.52
C ILE A 743 -50.93 -1.03 -36.26
N SER A 744 -51.77 -1.02 -37.29
CA SER A 744 -53.04 -1.76 -37.31
C SER A 744 -52.94 -2.93 -38.31
N ASP A 745 -53.89 -3.87 -38.26
CA ASP A 745 -53.93 -5.03 -39.17
C ASP A 745 -54.00 -4.66 -40.66
N GLN A 746 -54.35 -3.41 -41.00
CA GLN A 746 -54.57 -2.96 -42.39
C GLN A 746 -53.75 -1.73 -42.81
N GLU A 747 -53.29 -0.90 -41.87
CA GLU A 747 -52.63 0.38 -42.17
C GLU A 747 -51.51 0.70 -41.17
N VAL A 748 -50.46 1.38 -41.65
CA VAL A 748 -49.37 1.92 -40.83
C VAL A 748 -49.43 3.44 -40.90
N GLU A 749 -49.77 4.08 -39.78
CA GLU A 749 -49.80 5.54 -39.68
C GLU A 749 -48.48 6.07 -39.12
N VAL A 750 -47.91 7.11 -39.76
CA VAL A 750 -46.62 7.69 -39.36
C VAL A 750 -46.81 9.12 -38.86
N PHE A 751 -46.42 9.35 -37.61
CA PHE A 751 -46.44 10.67 -36.97
C PHE A 751 -45.02 11.18 -36.74
N ASP A 752 -44.67 12.31 -37.35
CA ASP A 752 -43.43 13.05 -37.03
C ASP A 752 -43.67 13.84 -35.72
N ALA A 753 -42.91 13.52 -34.66
CA ALA A 753 -43.12 14.05 -33.31
C ALA A 753 -41.99 14.95 -32.80
#